data_AF-A0A7S0IK59-F1
#
_entry.id   AF-A0A7S0IK59-F1
#
_cell.length_a   1.000
_cell.length_b   1.000
_cell.length_c   1.000
_cell.angle_alpha   90.00
_cell.angle_beta   90.00
_cell.angle_gamma   90.00
#
_symmetry.space_group_name_H-M   'P 1'
#
loop_
_entity.id
_entity.type
_entity.pdbx_description
1 polymer ?
#
loop_
_entity_poly.entity_id
_entity_poly.type
_entity_poly.pdbx_seq_one_letter_code
_entity_poly.pdbx_strand_id
1 'polypeptide(L)'
;MNNTNDTNVLPCPHFEGVEKRIEIDFHAGGLQRGLRSLPRDILDDAMTAAECLIVSKRTCAAFDAYVLSESSLFVYPTKVVLKTCGTTELLNAIPMFIEEAAKLGMQPRRAKYTRSTFMWPDEQPLEGNFDKEVEFLERHFGALGDGGNAFVLGSKTKGVQWHVYLADDNSGAFIDGNSTEGSECSTGFETHSAPAARANLPDPTVSLEVCMTDLNREHSKHFFRDDTYESCQKTTDDCGIADLFPQFDIDPYVFEPCGYSMNALSGSEYATIHITPEDGFSYCSVERSNIPVSAADPEDYLRRVATTFKPGKFSFAVSTDAALPDAANIRRVPTLPGYRRIQASHQEVDASGGAVSFYTFERLPDVHVPVPTLPAVNLAAFKPGFEAGHDSDRNTDSEEDAPDRKKFRPLVETPDITREVRPSSIVSSHVAESGVELNRCPSVNHMELPVHEHEPSTLSNHMTEYAGIATLRTRLPTSFPLARAFAGWDSEVVNTLIGQHCKPLVGSGGKTIDNFCLDIIENGLALPTTDRLARFCVVDLGVVMRRWRYWRATIPRAMPHYAVKCNPDTGVLAILAALGCCFDCASATEVDMVMALGVTPDRIIYANPCKMPAHLARVRDCGVGLTTFDSVAELHKIYELAPEMKVVLRLRADDPDARCVLGNKFGAEPPEIEPLLTAAKHLGIHVEGVAFHVGSGATNPRAFRVALERARLAFDIAERVGLPPLKLVDIGGGFSGSVRTVAATNDSDVTLAEVAKTVNASLEELFPESSSVRIISEPGRYFAEATTTLATMVFSRRIRSEEDGSVAKGGDTHQYFVSDGLYGMMNCLLYDHASITARMLPVSTNAAALAGGDLNGIVPSGVYSNEEDTNGLTKYPSTVFGPTCDGIDKVLENTLLPEVSIGDWLLFPHMGAYTVSAGSNFNGFDCAGVRKYYVASVVDGDPDEIRR
;
A
#
# COMPACT_ATOMS: atom_id res chain seq x y z
N MET A 1 -38.83 -64.96 -27.10
CA MET A 1 -39.69 -64.67 -25.94
C MET A 1 -39.10 -63.48 -25.23
N ASN A 2 -39.92 -62.53 -24.81
CA ASN A 2 -39.44 -61.32 -24.16
C ASN A 2 -39.01 -61.65 -22.72
N ASN A 3 -38.03 -60.92 -22.21
CA ASN A 3 -38.24 -60.21 -20.94
C ASN A 3 -37.37 -58.95 -20.95
N THR A 4 -38.01 -57.80 -21.12
CA THR A 4 -37.45 -56.48 -20.85
C THR A 4 -37.38 -56.26 -19.35
N ASN A 5 -36.25 -55.77 -18.86
CA ASN A 5 -36.16 -55.04 -17.60
C ASN A 5 -35.20 -53.88 -17.85
N ASP A 6 -35.75 -52.76 -18.29
CA ASP A 6 -34.99 -51.51 -18.36
C ASP A 6 -34.76 -51.01 -16.92
N THR A 7 -33.50 -50.94 -16.53
CA THR A 7 -33.05 -50.13 -15.40
C THR A 7 -32.05 -49.14 -15.94
N ASN A 8 -32.41 -47.86 -15.98
CA ASN A 8 -31.51 -46.77 -16.40
C ASN A 8 -30.34 -46.66 -15.41
N VAL A 9 -29.27 -47.39 -15.70
CA VAL A 9 -27.94 -47.12 -15.15
C VAL A 9 -27.27 -46.20 -16.14
N LEU A 10 -27.02 -44.95 -15.73
CA LEU A 10 -26.24 -44.02 -16.53
C LEU A 10 -24.82 -44.61 -16.73
N PRO A 11 -24.23 -44.52 -17.93
CA PRO A 11 -22.84 -44.93 -18.11
C PRO A 11 -21.94 -44.06 -17.24
N CYS A 12 -21.03 -44.69 -16.49
CA CYS A 12 -20.06 -43.98 -15.65
C CYS A 12 -19.28 -42.96 -16.51
N PRO A 13 -19.29 -41.65 -16.17
CA PRO A 13 -18.78 -40.63 -17.06
C PRO A 13 -17.25 -40.72 -17.25
N HIS A 14 -16.78 -40.29 -18.42
CA HIS A 14 -15.42 -39.74 -18.52
C HIS A 14 -15.51 -38.27 -18.13
N PHE A 15 -14.66 -37.85 -17.19
CA PHE A 15 -14.35 -36.48 -16.76
C PHE A 15 -15.40 -35.37 -17.02
N GLU A 16 -15.99 -34.87 -15.93
CA GLU A 16 -17.06 -33.85 -15.95
C GLU A 16 -16.57 -32.40 -16.17
N GLY A 17 -15.72 -32.15 -17.17
CA GLY A 17 -15.51 -30.82 -17.76
C GLY A 17 -15.06 -29.69 -16.81
N VAL A 18 -15.63 -28.50 -16.98
CA VAL A 18 -15.51 -27.39 -15.99
C VAL A 18 -16.86 -26.70 -15.86
N GLU A 19 -17.08 -26.02 -14.73
CA GLU A 19 -18.30 -25.24 -14.50
C GLU A 19 -18.51 -24.17 -15.58
N LYS A 20 -19.68 -24.20 -16.21
CA LYS A 20 -20.24 -23.22 -17.13
C LYS A 20 -21.48 -22.62 -16.48
N ARG A 21 -21.64 -21.30 -16.49
CA ARG A 21 -22.74 -20.58 -15.84
C ARG A 21 -23.32 -19.53 -16.79
N ILE A 22 -24.63 -19.55 -17.02
CA ILE A 22 -25.37 -18.48 -17.72
C ILE A 22 -26.42 -17.91 -16.77
N GLU A 23 -26.47 -16.58 -16.70
CA GLU A 23 -27.48 -15.81 -15.97
C GLU A 23 -28.16 -14.86 -16.96
N ILE A 24 -29.49 -14.97 -17.08
CA ILE A 24 -30.31 -14.12 -17.95
C ILE A 24 -31.34 -13.41 -17.08
N ASP A 25 -31.24 -12.09 -17.00
CA ASP A 25 -32.29 -11.23 -16.46
C ASP A 25 -33.25 -10.82 -17.58
N PHE A 26 -34.51 -10.65 -17.22
CA PHE A 26 -35.57 -10.19 -18.10
C PHE A 26 -36.29 -8.98 -17.49
N HIS A 27 -36.77 -8.07 -18.33
CA HIS A 27 -37.70 -7.03 -17.90
C HIS A 27 -38.99 -7.68 -17.35
N ALA A 28 -39.50 -7.13 -16.25
CA ALA A 28 -40.64 -7.70 -15.54
C ALA A 28 -41.94 -7.63 -16.37
N GLY A 29 -42.47 -8.79 -16.75
CA GLY A 29 -43.78 -8.92 -17.38
C GLY A 29 -44.93 -8.70 -16.39
N GLY A 30 -46.14 -8.51 -16.89
CA GLY A 30 -47.34 -8.24 -16.08
C GLY A 30 -47.86 -9.39 -15.20
N LEU A 31 -47.07 -10.46 -15.00
CA LEU A 31 -47.45 -11.69 -14.29
C LEU A 31 -46.60 -11.87 -13.02
N GLN A 32 -47.24 -11.84 -11.84
CA GLN A 32 -46.52 -11.85 -10.55
C GLN A 32 -45.63 -13.08 -10.27
N ARG A 33 -45.77 -14.19 -11.01
CA ARG A 33 -44.86 -15.35 -10.91
C ARG A 33 -43.77 -15.37 -12.00
N GLY A 34 -43.92 -14.62 -13.09
CA GLY A 34 -43.02 -14.65 -14.25
C GLY A 34 -42.56 -16.06 -14.64
N LEU A 35 -41.26 -16.28 -14.81
CA LEU A 35 -40.67 -17.59 -15.20
C LEU A 35 -40.97 -18.72 -14.19
N ARG A 36 -41.29 -18.42 -12.93
CA ARG A 36 -41.77 -19.42 -11.95
C ARG A 36 -43.20 -19.89 -12.21
N SER A 37 -43.80 -19.54 -13.34
CA SER A 37 -45.03 -20.14 -13.85
C SER A 37 -44.80 -21.20 -14.94
N LEU A 38 -43.57 -21.38 -15.41
CA LEU A 38 -43.24 -22.37 -16.44
C LEU A 38 -43.55 -23.81 -15.98
N PRO A 39 -44.16 -24.65 -16.82
CA PRO A 39 -44.38 -26.07 -16.55
C PRO A 39 -43.08 -26.86 -16.33
N ARG A 40 -43.16 -27.99 -15.63
CA ARG A 40 -41.98 -28.83 -15.32
C ARG A 40 -41.42 -29.51 -16.57
N ASP A 41 -42.30 -29.96 -17.46
CA ASP A 41 -42.00 -30.50 -18.79
C ASP A 41 -41.16 -29.53 -19.63
N ILE A 42 -41.51 -28.24 -19.66
CA ILE A 42 -40.71 -27.19 -20.34
C ILE A 42 -39.30 -27.04 -19.73
N LEU A 43 -39.16 -27.25 -18.41
CA LEU A 43 -37.84 -27.24 -17.76
C LEU A 43 -37.05 -28.53 -18.01
N ASP A 44 -37.71 -29.68 -18.09
CA ASP A 44 -37.08 -30.95 -18.47
C ASP A 44 -36.61 -30.95 -19.93
N ASP A 45 -37.39 -30.38 -20.86
CA ASP A 45 -36.99 -30.16 -22.25
C ASP A 45 -35.77 -29.20 -22.33
N ALA A 46 -35.79 -28.12 -21.54
CA ALA A 46 -34.68 -27.17 -21.45
C ALA A 46 -33.38 -27.82 -20.94
N MET A 47 -33.45 -28.70 -19.94
CA MET A 47 -32.27 -29.43 -19.45
C MET A 47 -31.85 -30.55 -20.40
N THR A 48 -32.80 -31.19 -21.09
CA THR A 48 -32.51 -32.21 -22.12
C THR A 48 -31.66 -31.63 -23.26
N ALA A 49 -31.94 -30.40 -23.70
CA ALA A 49 -31.10 -29.72 -24.70
C ALA A 49 -29.74 -29.26 -24.15
N ALA A 50 -29.58 -29.14 -22.83
CA ALA A 50 -28.29 -28.95 -22.17
C ALA A 50 -27.58 -30.28 -21.85
N GLU A 51 -28.13 -31.42 -22.28
CA GLU A 51 -27.67 -32.79 -21.97
C GLU A 51 -27.60 -33.11 -20.46
N CYS A 52 -28.53 -32.60 -19.65
CA CYS A 52 -28.63 -32.91 -18.23
C CYS A 52 -30.07 -33.17 -17.75
N LEU A 53 -30.24 -33.69 -16.54
CA LEU A 53 -31.53 -34.09 -15.97
C LEU A 53 -31.79 -33.43 -14.62
N ILE A 54 -33.04 -33.01 -14.35
CA ILE A 54 -33.44 -32.48 -13.03
C ILE A 54 -33.68 -33.64 -12.06
N VAL A 55 -32.80 -33.75 -11.06
CA VAL A 55 -32.77 -34.81 -10.03
C VAL A 55 -33.67 -34.48 -8.84
N SER A 56 -33.67 -33.22 -8.37
CA SER A 56 -34.46 -32.79 -7.20
C SER A 56 -35.01 -31.37 -7.34
N LYS A 57 -35.75 -30.90 -6.32
CA LYS A 57 -36.27 -29.52 -6.22
C LYS A 57 -36.30 -29.01 -4.78
N ARG A 58 -36.00 -27.73 -4.61
CA ARG A 58 -36.43 -26.86 -3.50
C ARG A 58 -37.10 -25.58 -4.01
N THR A 59 -37.79 -24.89 -3.12
CA THR A 59 -38.55 -23.67 -3.39
C THR A 59 -38.43 -22.73 -2.21
N CYS A 60 -37.95 -21.50 -2.43
CA CYS A 60 -38.00 -20.42 -1.45
C CYS A 60 -38.94 -19.29 -1.92
N ALA A 61 -39.00 -18.21 -1.14
CA ALA A 61 -39.79 -17.02 -1.50
C ALA A 61 -39.29 -16.39 -2.81
N ALA A 62 -37.98 -16.29 -3.02
CA ALA A 62 -37.38 -15.63 -4.18
C ALA A 62 -37.39 -16.52 -5.45
N PHE A 63 -36.96 -17.79 -5.36
CA PHE A 63 -36.74 -18.67 -6.51
C PHE A 63 -37.14 -20.12 -6.27
N ASP A 64 -37.24 -20.88 -7.35
CA ASP A 64 -37.25 -22.34 -7.36
C ASP A 64 -35.86 -22.85 -7.76
N ALA A 65 -35.32 -23.80 -7.00
CA ALA A 65 -33.99 -24.39 -7.22
C ALA A 65 -34.13 -25.87 -7.59
N TYR A 66 -33.31 -26.32 -8.53
CA TYR A 66 -33.32 -27.68 -9.05
C TYR A 66 -31.89 -28.21 -9.07
N VAL A 67 -31.65 -29.35 -8.41
CA VAL A 67 -30.36 -30.04 -8.55
C VAL A 67 -30.40 -30.81 -9.85
N LEU A 68 -29.38 -30.64 -10.68
CA LEU A 68 -29.21 -31.35 -11.94
C LEU A 68 -28.24 -32.52 -11.75
N SER A 69 -28.23 -33.44 -12.73
CA SER A 69 -27.19 -34.46 -12.85
C SER A 69 -25.79 -33.88 -13.00
N GLU A 70 -25.68 -32.63 -13.45
CA GLU A 70 -24.45 -31.98 -13.91
C GLU A 70 -24.30 -30.55 -13.30
N SER A 71 -24.73 -30.30 -12.06
CA SER A 71 -24.80 -28.99 -11.33
C SER A 71 -26.25 -28.50 -11.03
N SER A 72 -26.68 -27.30 -11.47
CA SER A 72 -27.84 -26.59 -10.87
C SER A 72 -28.64 -25.70 -11.82
N LEU A 73 -29.96 -25.60 -11.61
CA LEU A 73 -30.85 -24.60 -12.25
C LEU A 73 -31.62 -23.80 -11.18
N PHE A 74 -31.66 -22.47 -11.33
CA PHE A 74 -32.42 -21.56 -10.47
C PHE A 74 -33.37 -20.67 -11.30
N VAL A 75 -34.66 -20.67 -10.94
CA VAL A 75 -35.72 -19.92 -11.63
C VAL A 75 -36.34 -18.89 -10.68
N TYR A 76 -36.11 -17.61 -10.96
CA TYR A 76 -36.71 -16.45 -10.30
C TYR A 76 -37.90 -15.94 -11.14
N PRO A 77 -38.75 -15.02 -10.67
CA PRO A 77 -39.80 -14.44 -11.51
C PRO A 77 -39.25 -13.76 -12.77
N THR A 78 -38.10 -13.09 -12.67
CA THR A 78 -37.50 -12.25 -13.74
C THR A 78 -36.10 -12.65 -14.15
N LYS A 79 -35.58 -13.78 -13.67
CA LYS A 79 -34.19 -14.23 -13.89
C LYS A 79 -34.11 -15.75 -13.94
N VAL A 80 -33.25 -16.28 -14.79
CA VAL A 80 -32.82 -17.69 -14.75
C VAL A 80 -31.30 -17.74 -14.59
N VAL A 81 -30.82 -18.66 -13.75
CA VAL A 81 -29.41 -19.03 -13.68
C VAL A 81 -29.33 -20.53 -13.96
N LEU A 82 -28.66 -20.91 -15.05
CA LEU A 82 -28.35 -22.29 -15.37
C LEU A 82 -26.84 -22.50 -15.20
N LYS A 83 -26.48 -23.58 -14.51
CA LYS A 83 -25.13 -24.04 -14.29
C LYS A 83 -24.98 -25.47 -14.75
N THR A 84 -23.87 -25.77 -15.41
CA THR A 84 -23.53 -27.12 -15.85
C THR A 84 -22.02 -27.37 -15.85
N CYS A 85 -21.58 -28.53 -15.39
CA CYS A 85 -20.23 -29.07 -15.64
C CYS A 85 -20.22 -29.97 -16.90
N GLY A 86 -19.23 -30.84 -17.08
CA GLY A 86 -19.29 -31.91 -18.08
C GLY A 86 -19.16 -31.48 -19.55
N THR A 87 -19.52 -32.39 -20.45
CA THR A 87 -19.64 -32.16 -21.90
C THR A 87 -20.95 -31.43 -22.28
N THR A 88 -21.83 -31.17 -21.31
CA THR A 88 -23.14 -30.51 -21.46
C THR A 88 -23.19 -29.30 -22.40
N GLU A 89 -24.30 -29.19 -23.14
CA GLU A 89 -24.53 -28.16 -24.15
C GLU A 89 -25.33 -26.95 -23.61
N LEU A 90 -24.99 -26.41 -22.43
CA LEU A 90 -25.73 -25.35 -21.72
C LEU A 90 -26.25 -24.17 -22.58
N LEU A 91 -25.52 -23.77 -23.62
CA LEU A 91 -25.94 -22.68 -24.52
C LEU A 91 -27.22 -23.05 -25.32
N ASN A 92 -27.48 -24.33 -25.59
CA ASN A 92 -28.67 -24.80 -26.30
C ASN A 92 -29.98 -24.65 -25.50
N ALA A 93 -29.91 -24.45 -24.18
CA ALA A 93 -31.08 -24.11 -23.36
C ALA A 93 -31.51 -22.64 -23.51
N ILE A 94 -30.60 -21.74 -23.95
CA ILE A 94 -30.84 -20.29 -24.01
C ILE A 94 -32.00 -19.92 -24.95
N PRO A 95 -32.11 -20.45 -26.20
CA PRO A 95 -33.23 -20.13 -27.09
C PRO A 95 -34.60 -20.44 -26.47
N MET A 96 -34.73 -21.56 -25.75
CA MET A 96 -35.99 -21.95 -25.11
C MET A 96 -36.35 -21.03 -23.94
N PHE A 97 -35.39 -20.66 -23.09
CA PHE A 97 -35.67 -19.68 -22.02
C PHE A 97 -36.09 -18.31 -22.58
N ILE A 98 -35.53 -17.88 -23.73
CA ILE A 98 -35.94 -16.65 -24.41
C ILE A 98 -37.35 -16.77 -25.02
N GLU A 99 -37.67 -17.89 -25.70
CA GLU A 99 -38.99 -18.10 -26.30
C GLU A 99 -40.09 -18.18 -25.23
N GLU A 100 -39.84 -18.88 -24.13
CA GLU A 100 -40.76 -19.01 -23.00
C GLU A 100 -40.93 -17.71 -22.22
N ALA A 101 -39.87 -16.93 -22.03
CA ALA A 101 -39.98 -15.57 -21.49
C ALA A 101 -40.84 -14.67 -22.40
N ALA A 102 -40.66 -14.75 -23.72
CA ALA A 102 -41.44 -13.99 -24.69
C ALA A 102 -42.95 -14.37 -24.65
N LYS A 103 -43.28 -15.65 -24.46
CA LYS A 103 -44.67 -16.12 -24.23
C LYS A 103 -45.29 -15.53 -22.96
N LEU A 104 -44.48 -15.20 -21.95
CA LEU A 104 -44.90 -14.52 -20.71
C LEU A 104 -44.90 -12.98 -20.83
N GLY A 105 -44.62 -12.42 -22.01
CA GLY A 105 -44.56 -10.98 -22.25
C GLY A 105 -43.30 -10.31 -21.69
N MET A 106 -42.24 -11.08 -21.49
CA MET A 106 -40.95 -10.63 -20.96
C MET A 106 -39.92 -10.53 -22.08
N GLN A 107 -38.88 -9.70 -21.92
CA GLN A 107 -37.78 -9.54 -22.87
C GLN A 107 -36.44 -9.57 -22.12
N PRO A 108 -35.36 -10.14 -22.69
CA PRO A 108 -34.04 -10.09 -22.07
C PRO A 108 -33.62 -8.66 -21.75
N ARG A 109 -33.04 -8.46 -20.56
CA ARG A 109 -32.42 -7.21 -20.10
C ARG A 109 -30.90 -7.33 -20.08
N ARG A 110 -30.41 -8.43 -19.51
CA ARG A 110 -28.98 -8.70 -19.28
C ARG A 110 -28.70 -10.18 -19.49
N ALA A 111 -27.54 -10.49 -20.06
CA ALA A 111 -27.01 -11.84 -20.11
C ALA A 111 -25.56 -11.84 -19.64
N LYS A 112 -25.25 -12.63 -18.62
CA LYS A 112 -23.89 -12.81 -18.07
C LYS A 112 -23.50 -14.29 -18.13
N TYR A 113 -22.46 -14.59 -18.88
CA TYR A 113 -21.90 -15.94 -19.02
C TYR A 113 -20.50 -16.00 -18.41
N THR A 114 -20.23 -17.01 -17.58
CA THR A 114 -18.92 -17.25 -16.96
C THR A 114 -18.48 -18.72 -17.07
N ARG A 115 -17.18 -18.94 -17.30
CA ARG A 115 -16.53 -20.26 -17.15
C ARG A 115 -15.01 -20.17 -16.97
N SER A 116 -14.41 -21.24 -16.46
CA SER A 116 -12.96 -21.44 -16.47
C SER A 116 -12.43 -21.86 -17.85
N THR A 117 -11.11 -22.07 -17.99
CA THR A 117 -10.51 -22.75 -19.15
C THR A 117 -10.82 -24.25 -19.07
N PHE A 118 -11.37 -24.83 -20.14
CA PHE A 118 -11.54 -26.28 -20.26
C PHE A 118 -10.20 -27.01 -20.16
N MET A 119 -10.17 -28.12 -19.41
CA MET A 119 -8.98 -28.98 -19.32
C MET A 119 -8.80 -29.84 -20.58
N TRP A 120 -9.90 -30.26 -21.22
CA TRP A 120 -9.96 -30.87 -22.55
C TRP A 120 -10.89 -30.06 -23.47
N PRO A 121 -10.39 -29.00 -24.15
CA PRO A 121 -11.23 -28.16 -25.01
C PRO A 121 -11.73 -28.88 -26.27
N ASP A 122 -10.93 -29.80 -26.82
CA ASP A 122 -11.26 -30.55 -28.05
C ASP A 122 -12.43 -31.54 -27.86
N GLU A 123 -12.82 -31.82 -26.60
CA GLU A 123 -13.91 -32.72 -26.21
C GLU A 123 -15.19 -31.96 -25.80
N GLN A 124 -15.24 -30.64 -26.00
CA GLN A 124 -16.39 -29.79 -25.63
C GLN A 124 -17.25 -29.40 -26.85
N PRO A 125 -18.57 -29.21 -26.68
CA PRO A 125 -19.55 -29.13 -27.78
C PRO A 125 -19.40 -27.92 -28.73
N LEU A 126 -18.51 -26.97 -28.44
CA LEU A 126 -18.13 -25.87 -29.34
C LEU A 126 -16.60 -25.76 -29.53
N GLU A 127 -15.89 -26.90 -29.51
CA GLU A 127 -14.40 -26.99 -29.56
C GLU A 127 -13.71 -26.21 -28.41
N GLY A 128 -14.43 -26.01 -27.30
CA GLY A 128 -13.98 -25.25 -26.13
C GLY A 128 -13.64 -23.77 -26.40
N ASN A 129 -14.05 -23.24 -27.56
CA ASN A 129 -13.57 -21.98 -28.09
C ASN A 129 -14.46 -20.80 -27.67
N PHE A 130 -13.90 -19.87 -26.88
CA PHE A 130 -14.63 -18.72 -26.38
C PHE A 130 -15.12 -17.77 -27.49
N ASP A 131 -14.40 -17.65 -28.60
CA ASP A 131 -14.84 -16.79 -29.72
C ASP A 131 -16.14 -17.33 -30.35
N LYS A 132 -16.33 -18.67 -30.38
CA LYS A 132 -17.55 -19.32 -30.87
C LYS A 132 -18.71 -19.20 -29.88
N GLU A 133 -18.42 -19.28 -28.58
CA GLU A 133 -19.41 -19.07 -27.51
C GLU A 133 -19.89 -17.62 -27.50
N VAL A 134 -18.99 -16.65 -27.67
CA VAL A 134 -19.32 -15.23 -27.83
C VAL A 134 -20.13 -15.00 -29.11
N GLU A 135 -19.76 -15.61 -30.25
CA GLU A 135 -20.56 -15.50 -31.48
C GLU A 135 -21.98 -16.09 -31.30
N PHE A 136 -22.15 -17.16 -30.50
CA PHE A 136 -23.45 -17.68 -30.14
C PHE A 136 -24.25 -16.71 -29.26
N LEU A 137 -23.61 -16.13 -28.24
CA LEU A 137 -24.25 -15.21 -27.30
C LEU A 137 -24.65 -13.90 -27.98
N GLU A 138 -23.80 -13.35 -28.85
CA GLU A 138 -24.10 -12.14 -29.65
C GLU A 138 -25.35 -12.29 -30.52
N ARG A 139 -25.58 -13.47 -31.13
CA ARG A 139 -26.80 -13.74 -31.91
C ARG A 139 -28.10 -13.63 -31.10
N HIS A 140 -28.02 -13.71 -29.76
CA HIS A 140 -29.17 -13.67 -28.85
C HIS A 140 -29.23 -12.38 -28.01
N PHE A 141 -28.07 -11.78 -27.69
CA PHE A 141 -27.95 -10.69 -26.71
C PHE A 141 -27.16 -9.46 -27.22
N GLY A 142 -26.51 -9.53 -28.38
CA GLY A 142 -25.74 -8.41 -28.96
C GLY A 142 -26.59 -7.21 -29.41
N ALA A 143 -27.91 -7.29 -29.26
CA ALA A 143 -28.86 -6.18 -29.45
C ALA A 143 -29.24 -5.45 -28.15
N LEU A 144 -28.66 -5.83 -27.00
CA LEU A 144 -28.87 -5.17 -25.71
C LEU A 144 -27.84 -4.04 -25.51
N GLY A 145 -28.31 -2.83 -25.21
CA GLY A 145 -27.45 -1.67 -24.96
C GLY A 145 -26.51 -1.36 -26.12
N ASP A 146 -25.21 -1.23 -25.83
CA ASP A 146 -24.14 -1.01 -26.81
C ASP A 146 -23.58 -2.32 -27.43
N GLY A 147 -24.19 -3.47 -27.12
CA GLY A 147 -23.73 -4.81 -27.50
C GLY A 147 -23.02 -5.56 -26.36
N GLY A 148 -22.66 -6.82 -26.61
CA GLY A 148 -21.98 -7.65 -25.63
C GLY A 148 -20.48 -7.40 -25.55
N ASN A 149 -19.95 -7.50 -24.33
CA ASN A 149 -18.53 -7.32 -24.02
C ASN A 149 -17.94 -8.65 -23.54
N ALA A 150 -16.82 -9.07 -24.13
CA ALA A 150 -16.16 -10.33 -23.86
C ALA A 150 -14.75 -10.13 -23.30
N PHE A 151 -14.43 -10.83 -22.21
CA PHE A 151 -13.20 -10.68 -21.46
C PHE A 151 -12.59 -12.03 -21.10
N VAL A 152 -11.25 -12.11 -21.11
CA VAL A 152 -10.49 -13.28 -20.65
C VAL A 152 -9.49 -12.83 -19.59
N LEU A 153 -9.77 -13.14 -18.33
CA LEU A 153 -8.96 -12.78 -17.17
C LEU A 153 -7.89 -13.85 -16.89
N GLY A 154 -6.70 -13.41 -16.50
CA GLY A 154 -5.56 -14.29 -16.23
C GLY A 154 -4.80 -14.69 -17.49
N SER A 155 -3.62 -15.27 -17.31
CA SER A 155 -2.70 -15.64 -18.39
C SER A 155 -2.58 -17.15 -18.53
N LYS A 156 -2.75 -17.67 -19.75
CA LYS A 156 -2.61 -19.10 -20.09
C LYS A 156 -1.23 -19.70 -19.73
N THR A 157 -0.19 -18.87 -19.59
CA THR A 157 1.15 -19.31 -19.16
C THR A 157 1.28 -19.45 -17.64
N LYS A 158 0.22 -19.11 -16.88
CA LYS A 158 0.13 -19.18 -15.41
C LYS A 158 -0.98 -20.10 -14.92
N GLY A 159 -1.46 -21.01 -15.78
CA GLY A 159 -2.56 -21.92 -15.51
C GLY A 159 -3.85 -21.50 -16.23
N VAL A 160 -4.98 -21.72 -15.58
CA VAL A 160 -6.31 -21.42 -16.13
C VAL A 160 -6.60 -19.92 -16.25
N GLN A 161 -7.58 -19.58 -17.09
CA GLN A 161 -8.10 -18.25 -17.35
C GLN A 161 -9.62 -18.25 -17.11
N TRP A 162 -10.18 -17.11 -16.74
CA TRP A 162 -11.62 -16.94 -16.53
C TRP A 162 -12.24 -16.17 -17.69
N HIS A 163 -13.28 -16.72 -18.28
CA HIS A 163 -13.94 -16.18 -19.47
C HIS A 163 -15.26 -15.57 -19.03
N VAL A 164 -15.51 -14.33 -19.44
CA VAL A 164 -16.69 -13.55 -19.05
C VAL A 164 -17.27 -12.90 -20.28
N TYR A 165 -18.54 -13.16 -20.56
CA TYR A 165 -19.34 -12.37 -21.50
C TYR A 165 -20.44 -11.65 -20.74
N LEU A 166 -20.67 -10.38 -21.05
CA LEU A 166 -21.75 -9.57 -20.49
C LEU A 166 -22.38 -8.67 -21.56
N ALA A 167 -23.69 -8.75 -21.72
CA ALA A 167 -24.52 -7.76 -22.39
C ALA A 167 -25.59 -7.24 -21.41
N ASP A 168 -25.86 -5.94 -21.40
CA ASP A 168 -26.89 -5.32 -20.52
C ASP A 168 -27.51 -4.09 -21.19
N ASP A 169 -28.84 -4.03 -21.23
CA ASP A 169 -29.57 -2.85 -21.70
C ASP A 169 -29.64 -1.77 -20.60
N ASN A 170 -28.64 -0.87 -20.62
CA ASN A 170 -28.58 0.31 -19.77
C ASN A 170 -29.60 1.41 -20.12
N SER A 171 -30.58 1.17 -21.02
CA SER A 171 -31.57 2.18 -21.48
C SER A 171 -32.36 2.89 -20.38
N GLY A 172 -32.45 2.32 -19.17
CA GLY A 172 -33.04 2.97 -18.00
C GLY A 172 -32.28 4.19 -17.46
N ALA A 173 -31.02 4.43 -17.88
CA ALA A 173 -30.17 5.49 -17.35
C ALA A 173 -30.33 6.86 -18.04
N PHE A 174 -30.84 6.90 -19.29
CA PHE A 174 -30.86 8.11 -20.12
C PHE A 174 -32.24 8.36 -20.74
N ILE A 175 -33.12 9.06 -20.01
CA ILE A 175 -34.22 9.82 -20.62
C ILE A 175 -33.84 11.30 -20.61
N ASP A 176 -33.30 11.77 -21.73
CA ASP A 176 -33.12 13.21 -21.97
C ASP A 176 -34.49 13.90 -21.97
N GLY A 177 -34.68 14.84 -21.04
CA GLY A 177 -35.93 15.57 -20.91
C GLY A 177 -36.09 16.62 -22.01
N ASN A 178 -37.23 16.64 -22.71
CA ASN A 178 -37.54 17.73 -23.63
C ASN A 178 -39.05 18.01 -23.76
N SER A 179 -39.41 19.31 -23.75
CA SER A 179 -40.77 19.88 -23.75
C SER A 179 -41.68 19.44 -22.57
N THR A 180 -42.34 20.33 -21.82
CA THR A 180 -42.89 21.66 -22.16
C THR A 180 -42.65 22.74 -21.10
N GLU A 181 -42.98 23.99 -21.45
CA GLU A 181 -42.74 25.24 -20.71
C GLU A 181 -43.63 25.43 -19.46
N GLY A 182 -43.17 26.19 -18.44
CA GLY A 182 -44.09 26.89 -17.52
C GLY A 182 -43.64 27.27 -16.10
N SER A 183 -43.46 28.59 -15.87
CA SER A 183 -43.59 29.30 -14.57
C SER A 183 -42.43 29.27 -13.55
N GLU A 184 -42.48 30.22 -12.59
CA GLU A 184 -41.36 30.71 -11.79
C GLU A 184 -41.41 30.36 -10.28
N CYS A 185 -40.26 30.56 -9.60
CA CYS A 185 -40.10 30.93 -8.18
C CYS A 185 -40.49 29.89 -7.10
N SER A 186 -39.54 29.39 -6.31
CA SER A 186 -39.08 30.11 -5.10
C SER A 186 -37.92 29.40 -4.37
N THR A 187 -37.38 30.02 -3.32
CA THR A 187 -36.15 29.59 -2.61
C THR A 187 -36.40 28.54 -1.52
N GLY A 188 -35.61 27.46 -1.51
CA GLY A 188 -35.52 26.51 -0.39
C GLY A 188 -34.12 25.91 -0.28
N PHE A 189 -33.57 25.83 0.94
CA PHE A 189 -32.31 25.14 1.25
C PHE A 189 -32.66 23.72 1.69
N GLU A 190 -32.51 22.73 0.81
CA GLU A 190 -32.60 21.31 1.18
C GLU A 190 -31.39 20.54 0.67
N THR A 191 -31.00 19.50 1.42
CA THR A 191 -29.77 18.73 1.20
C THR A 191 -29.85 17.88 -0.07
N HIS A 192 -28.82 17.93 -0.91
CA HIS A 192 -28.71 17.07 -2.10
C HIS A 192 -28.67 15.59 -1.71
N SER A 193 -29.80 14.91 -1.87
CA SER A 193 -29.87 13.46 -2.04
C SER A 193 -29.31 13.05 -3.41
N ALA A 194 -28.89 11.79 -3.53
CA ALA A 194 -28.36 11.25 -4.78
C ALA A 194 -29.44 11.22 -5.89
N PRO A 195 -29.05 11.26 -7.19
CA PRO A 195 -30.00 11.33 -8.30
C PRO A 195 -31.02 10.18 -8.31
N ALA A 196 -32.30 10.53 -8.45
CA ALA A 196 -33.44 9.60 -8.31
C ALA A 196 -33.55 8.50 -9.39
N ALA A 197 -32.60 8.43 -10.34
CA ALA A 197 -32.61 7.47 -11.45
C ALA A 197 -32.34 6.01 -11.02
N ARG A 198 -31.66 5.77 -9.89
CA ARG A 198 -31.35 4.40 -9.41
C ARG A 198 -32.53 3.63 -8.79
N ALA A 199 -33.70 4.25 -8.64
CA ALA A 199 -34.78 3.76 -7.76
C ALA A 199 -35.48 2.44 -8.13
N ASN A 200 -35.15 1.80 -9.27
CA ASN A 200 -35.82 0.59 -9.78
C ASN A 200 -34.88 -0.60 -10.07
N LEU A 201 -33.57 -0.48 -9.82
CA LEU A 201 -32.65 -1.62 -9.91
C LEU A 201 -32.56 -2.37 -8.57
N PRO A 202 -32.36 -3.69 -8.56
CA PRO A 202 -32.10 -4.43 -7.33
C PRO A 202 -30.78 -4.00 -6.68
N ASP A 203 -30.67 -4.15 -5.36
CA ASP A 203 -29.43 -3.87 -4.64
C ASP A 203 -28.26 -4.69 -5.20
N PRO A 204 -27.04 -4.11 -5.26
CA PRO A 204 -25.87 -4.80 -5.80
C PRO A 204 -25.47 -5.99 -4.93
N THR A 205 -25.07 -7.08 -5.58
CA THR A 205 -24.68 -8.33 -4.91
C THR A 205 -23.30 -8.83 -5.33
N VAL A 206 -22.85 -9.89 -4.66
CA VAL A 206 -21.58 -10.59 -4.89
C VAL A 206 -21.86 -12.07 -5.17
N SER A 207 -21.10 -12.62 -6.12
CA SER A 207 -21.03 -14.05 -6.41
C SER A 207 -19.57 -14.51 -6.27
N LEU A 208 -19.37 -15.60 -5.53
CA LEU A 208 -18.06 -16.14 -5.16
C LEU A 208 -17.95 -17.55 -5.74
N GLU A 209 -17.10 -17.74 -6.74
CA GLU A 209 -17.02 -18.96 -7.57
C GLU A 209 -15.62 -19.60 -7.42
N VAL A 210 -15.51 -20.71 -6.69
CA VAL A 210 -14.26 -21.49 -6.52
C VAL A 210 -14.30 -22.74 -7.40
N CYS A 211 -13.25 -23.00 -8.18
CA CYS A 211 -13.05 -24.24 -8.93
C CYS A 211 -11.75 -24.91 -8.48
N MET A 212 -11.80 -26.18 -8.10
CA MET A 212 -10.71 -26.92 -7.46
C MET A 212 -10.32 -28.17 -8.25
N THR A 213 -9.04 -28.52 -8.19
CA THR A 213 -8.42 -29.69 -8.82
C THR A 213 -7.35 -30.27 -7.90
N ASP A 214 -6.87 -31.49 -8.19
CA ASP A 214 -5.99 -32.26 -7.30
C ASP A 214 -6.59 -32.41 -5.89
N LEU A 215 -7.82 -32.90 -5.78
CA LEU A 215 -8.56 -32.96 -4.50
C LEU A 215 -7.87 -33.89 -3.49
N ASN A 216 -8.10 -33.63 -2.20
CA ASN A 216 -7.53 -34.45 -1.14
C ASN A 216 -8.11 -35.88 -1.18
N ARG A 217 -7.26 -36.89 -1.39
CA ARG A 217 -7.67 -38.30 -1.55
C ARG A 217 -8.40 -38.91 -0.36
N GLU A 218 -8.08 -38.50 0.88
CA GLU A 218 -8.76 -39.04 2.06
C GLU A 218 -10.16 -38.43 2.19
N HIS A 219 -10.29 -37.12 1.95
CA HIS A 219 -11.57 -36.42 1.91
C HIS A 219 -12.47 -36.85 0.74
N SER A 220 -11.88 -37.16 -0.43
CA SER A 220 -12.63 -37.54 -1.63
C SER A 220 -13.41 -38.86 -1.47
N LYS A 221 -13.05 -39.71 -0.49
CA LYS A 221 -13.74 -40.97 -0.18
C LYS A 221 -15.20 -40.79 0.22
N HIS A 222 -15.57 -39.66 0.84
CA HIS A 222 -16.95 -39.38 1.27
C HIS A 222 -17.95 -39.32 0.10
N PHE A 223 -17.47 -39.17 -1.14
CA PHE A 223 -18.29 -39.00 -2.34
C PHE A 223 -18.37 -40.26 -3.22
N PHE A 224 -17.98 -41.43 -2.70
CA PHE A 224 -18.20 -42.74 -3.33
C PHE A 224 -19.37 -43.47 -2.65
N ARG A 225 -20.19 -44.18 -3.42
CA ARG A 225 -21.18 -45.14 -2.91
C ARG A 225 -20.55 -46.52 -2.80
N ASP A 226 -19.83 -46.74 -1.71
CA ASP A 226 -19.37 -48.08 -1.30
C ASP A 226 -20.24 -48.65 -0.16
N ASP A 227 -19.82 -49.78 0.43
CA ASP A 227 -20.50 -50.45 1.54
C ASP A 227 -20.65 -49.58 2.82
N THR A 228 -20.05 -48.39 2.88
CA THR A 228 -20.14 -47.44 4.00
C THR A 228 -21.14 -46.29 3.78
N TYR A 229 -21.73 -46.17 2.58
CA TYR A 229 -22.69 -45.11 2.29
C TYR A 229 -24.03 -45.30 3.03
N GLU A 230 -24.40 -44.35 3.89
CA GLU A 230 -25.67 -44.33 4.61
C GLU A 230 -26.74 -43.41 3.97
N SER A 231 -26.38 -42.16 3.66
CA SER A 231 -27.29 -41.16 3.05
C SER A 231 -26.54 -39.90 2.57
N CYS A 232 -27.12 -39.17 1.62
CA CYS A 232 -26.59 -37.88 1.15
C CYS A 232 -26.37 -36.87 2.30
N GLN A 233 -27.27 -36.82 3.29
CA GLN A 233 -27.13 -35.93 4.44
C GLN A 233 -25.91 -36.30 5.27
N LYS A 234 -25.73 -37.60 5.59
CA LYS A 234 -24.54 -38.03 6.34
C LYS A 234 -23.24 -37.79 5.57
N THR A 235 -23.23 -37.93 4.24
CA THR A 235 -22.09 -37.48 3.41
C THR A 235 -21.84 -35.98 3.61
N THR A 236 -22.88 -35.13 3.51
CA THR A 236 -22.81 -33.66 3.70
C THR A 236 -22.24 -33.27 5.06
N ASP A 237 -22.66 -33.97 6.11
CA ASP A 237 -22.24 -33.75 7.50
C ASP A 237 -20.81 -34.23 7.74
N ASP A 238 -20.49 -35.49 7.42
CA ASP A 238 -19.19 -36.11 7.67
C ASP A 238 -18.04 -35.43 6.90
N CYS A 239 -18.31 -34.88 5.70
CA CYS A 239 -17.32 -34.13 4.93
C CYS A 239 -17.25 -32.63 5.31
N GLY A 240 -18.07 -32.14 6.23
CA GLY A 240 -18.04 -30.74 6.67
C GLY A 240 -18.58 -29.73 5.63
N ILE A 241 -19.38 -30.16 4.65
CA ILE A 241 -20.11 -29.24 3.77
C ILE A 241 -21.25 -28.55 4.54
N ALA A 242 -21.83 -29.21 5.53
CA ALA A 242 -22.78 -28.58 6.47
C ALA A 242 -22.18 -27.34 7.16
N ASP A 243 -20.92 -27.41 7.61
CA ASP A 243 -20.19 -26.32 8.26
C ASP A 243 -19.79 -25.17 7.30
N LEU A 244 -19.84 -25.39 5.98
CA LEU A 244 -19.71 -24.30 4.99
C LEU A 244 -20.99 -23.45 4.92
N PHE A 245 -22.17 -24.06 5.11
CA PHE A 245 -23.47 -23.40 4.93
C PHE A 245 -24.45 -23.60 6.12
N PRO A 246 -24.05 -23.34 7.38
CA PRO A 246 -24.78 -23.77 8.59
C PRO A 246 -26.13 -23.07 8.85
N GLN A 247 -26.62 -22.24 7.91
CA GLN A 247 -27.91 -21.55 7.97
C GLN A 247 -28.74 -21.74 6.69
N PHE A 248 -28.34 -22.63 5.79
CA PHE A 248 -29.00 -22.86 4.50
C PHE A 248 -29.81 -24.17 4.54
N ASP A 249 -30.95 -24.23 3.84
CA ASP A 249 -31.64 -25.47 3.51
C ASP A 249 -30.87 -26.18 2.40
N ILE A 250 -30.23 -27.31 2.72
CA ILE A 250 -29.39 -28.09 1.80
C ILE A 250 -30.22 -29.21 1.15
N ASP A 251 -30.07 -29.36 -0.16
CA ASP A 251 -30.62 -30.46 -0.97
C ASP A 251 -29.47 -31.24 -1.62
N PRO A 252 -28.92 -32.26 -0.94
CA PRO A 252 -27.73 -32.97 -1.39
C PRO A 252 -28.06 -34.27 -2.12
N TYR A 253 -27.28 -34.57 -3.17
CA TYR A 253 -27.38 -35.79 -3.95
C TYR A 253 -26.00 -36.39 -4.21
N VAL A 254 -25.75 -37.60 -3.69
CA VAL A 254 -24.58 -38.42 -4.01
C VAL A 254 -24.91 -39.28 -5.24
N PHE A 255 -24.05 -39.34 -6.25
CA PHE A 255 -24.24 -40.15 -7.46
C PHE A 255 -23.69 -41.59 -7.31
N GLU A 256 -23.94 -42.44 -8.30
CA GLU A 256 -23.52 -43.85 -8.32
C GLU A 256 -22.72 -44.14 -9.60
N PRO A 257 -21.49 -44.69 -9.53
CA PRO A 257 -20.81 -45.20 -8.34
C PRO A 257 -20.21 -44.10 -7.42
N CYS A 258 -20.05 -42.87 -7.91
CA CYS A 258 -19.49 -41.75 -7.16
C CYS A 258 -19.91 -40.40 -7.74
N GLY A 259 -19.69 -39.34 -6.97
CA GLY A 259 -20.01 -37.96 -7.31
C GLY A 259 -20.93 -37.31 -6.27
N TYR A 260 -20.97 -35.98 -6.21
CA TYR A 260 -21.85 -35.24 -5.30
C TYR A 260 -22.29 -33.90 -5.89
N SER A 261 -23.61 -33.67 -5.96
CA SER A 261 -24.22 -32.37 -6.28
C SER A 261 -25.06 -31.87 -5.10
N MET A 262 -25.09 -30.57 -4.85
CA MET A 262 -26.05 -29.98 -3.92
C MET A 262 -26.42 -28.54 -4.27
N ASN A 263 -27.68 -28.19 -3.97
CA ASN A 263 -28.13 -26.81 -3.84
C ASN A 263 -28.34 -26.49 -2.36
N ALA A 264 -27.95 -25.29 -1.94
CA ALA A 264 -28.26 -24.75 -0.62
C ALA A 264 -28.98 -23.40 -0.77
N LEU A 265 -30.03 -23.15 0.03
CA LEU A 265 -30.87 -21.96 -0.06
C LEU A 265 -30.92 -21.19 1.28
N SER A 266 -30.74 -19.87 1.26
CA SER A 266 -31.01 -19.00 2.42
C SER A 266 -31.57 -17.63 2.00
N GLY A 267 -32.86 -17.40 2.23
CA GLY A 267 -33.54 -16.17 1.84
C GLY A 267 -33.53 -15.95 0.32
N SER A 268 -32.74 -14.99 -0.15
CA SER A 268 -32.44 -14.71 -1.56
C SER A 268 -31.08 -15.25 -2.02
N GLU A 269 -30.22 -15.68 -1.11
CA GLU A 269 -28.94 -16.30 -1.42
C GLU A 269 -29.11 -17.78 -1.82
N TYR A 270 -28.18 -18.26 -2.64
CA TYR A 270 -27.97 -19.68 -2.87
C TYR A 270 -26.49 -20.02 -2.83
N ALA A 271 -26.21 -21.30 -2.62
CA ALA A 271 -24.90 -21.89 -2.87
C ALA A 271 -25.06 -23.21 -3.66
N THR A 272 -24.03 -23.59 -4.39
CA THR A 272 -23.96 -24.87 -5.14
C THR A 272 -22.63 -25.54 -4.87
N ILE A 273 -22.62 -26.87 -4.78
CA ILE A 273 -21.39 -27.65 -4.88
C ILE A 273 -21.58 -28.78 -5.88
N HIS A 274 -20.62 -28.98 -6.78
CA HIS A 274 -20.50 -30.18 -7.60
C HIS A 274 -19.10 -30.82 -7.45
N ILE A 275 -19.02 -32.14 -7.33
CA ILE A 275 -17.78 -32.88 -7.04
C ILE A 275 -17.68 -34.15 -7.89
N THR A 276 -16.60 -34.23 -8.66
CA THR A 276 -16.12 -35.43 -9.37
C THR A 276 -14.88 -35.94 -8.62
N PRO A 277 -14.95 -37.00 -7.80
CA PRO A 277 -13.90 -37.34 -6.83
C PRO A 277 -12.75 -38.21 -7.38
N GLU A 278 -12.72 -38.45 -8.69
CA GLU A 278 -11.88 -39.48 -9.30
C GLU A 278 -10.39 -39.14 -9.42
N ASP A 279 -9.55 -40.15 -9.21
CA ASP A 279 -8.11 -39.97 -9.03
C ASP A 279 -7.38 -39.65 -10.37
N GLY A 280 -6.69 -38.50 -10.40
CA GLY A 280 -5.97 -38.01 -11.58
C GLY A 280 -6.72 -36.97 -12.43
N PHE A 281 -8.03 -36.80 -12.24
CA PHE A 281 -8.82 -35.73 -12.86
C PHE A 281 -9.89 -35.11 -11.93
N SER A 282 -9.77 -35.35 -10.62
CA SER A 282 -10.69 -34.88 -9.58
C SER A 282 -11.00 -33.38 -9.69
N TYR A 283 -12.28 -33.03 -9.64
CA TYR A 283 -12.79 -31.66 -9.78
C TYR A 283 -13.83 -31.34 -8.69
N CYS A 284 -13.85 -30.09 -8.23
CA CYS A 284 -14.91 -29.59 -7.36
C CYS A 284 -15.21 -28.12 -7.68
N SER A 285 -16.47 -27.80 -7.97
CA SER A 285 -16.97 -26.43 -8.09
C SER A 285 -17.79 -26.05 -6.85
N VAL A 286 -17.59 -24.83 -6.35
CA VAL A 286 -18.25 -24.31 -5.14
C VAL A 286 -18.63 -22.85 -5.39
N GLU A 287 -19.91 -22.51 -5.32
CA GLU A 287 -20.41 -21.14 -5.50
C GLU A 287 -21.26 -20.70 -4.31
N ARG A 288 -21.22 -19.41 -3.96
CA ARG A 288 -22.23 -18.71 -3.14
C ARG A 288 -22.57 -17.37 -3.80
N SER A 289 -23.86 -17.10 -3.98
CA SER A 289 -24.34 -16.03 -4.87
C SER A 289 -25.56 -15.28 -4.36
N ASN A 290 -25.79 -14.10 -4.95
CA ASN A 290 -26.68 -13.03 -4.49
C ASN A 290 -26.33 -12.51 -3.08
N ILE A 291 -25.07 -12.62 -2.63
CA ILE A 291 -24.64 -12.14 -1.31
C ILE A 291 -24.72 -10.61 -1.28
N PRO A 292 -25.34 -9.97 -0.27
CA PRO A 292 -25.33 -8.51 -0.15
C PRO A 292 -23.90 -7.95 -0.07
N VAL A 293 -23.63 -6.86 -0.78
CA VAL A 293 -22.31 -6.17 -0.81
C VAL A 293 -21.75 -5.88 0.60
N SER A 294 -22.61 -5.53 1.54
CA SER A 294 -22.25 -5.24 2.94
C SER A 294 -22.00 -6.47 3.82
N ALA A 295 -22.29 -7.68 3.33
CA ALA A 295 -22.15 -8.95 4.04
C ALA A 295 -21.19 -9.95 3.34
N ALA A 296 -20.56 -9.52 2.24
CA ALA A 296 -19.64 -10.35 1.48
C ALA A 296 -18.23 -10.32 2.08
N ASP A 297 -17.77 -11.47 2.57
CA ASP A 297 -16.36 -11.72 2.91
C ASP A 297 -15.77 -12.80 1.97
N PRO A 298 -15.08 -12.38 0.88
CA PRO A 298 -14.42 -13.30 -0.03
C PRO A 298 -13.18 -14.00 0.57
N GLU A 299 -12.60 -13.46 1.65
CA GLU A 299 -11.42 -14.01 2.31
C GLU A 299 -11.81 -15.18 3.21
N ASP A 300 -12.79 -15.01 4.11
CA ASP A 300 -13.36 -16.08 4.94
C ASP A 300 -13.93 -17.21 4.08
N TYR A 301 -14.73 -16.87 3.07
CA TYR A 301 -15.35 -17.85 2.21
C TYR A 301 -14.31 -18.76 1.53
N LEU A 302 -13.29 -18.16 0.90
CA LEU A 302 -12.24 -18.94 0.25
C LEU A 302 -11.43 -19.77 1.26
N ARG A 303 -11.11 -19.18 2.41
CA ARG A 303 -10.38 -19.82 3.51
C ARG A 303 -11.11 -21.07 4.01
N ARG A 304 -12.42 -20.99 4.22
CA ARG A 304 -13.24 -22.12 4.67
C ARG A 304 -13.36 -23.19 3.60
N VAL A 305 -13.68 -22.84 2.35
CA VAL A 305 -13.73 -23.80 1.21
C VAL A 305 -12.42 -24.57 1.07
N ALA A 306 -11.28 -23.87 1.05
CA ALA A 306 -9.97 -24.51 0.91
C ALA A 306 -9.51 -25.29 2.17
N THR A 307 -10.11 -25.02 3.33
CA THR A 307 -9.87 -25.80 4.57
C THR A 307 -10.69 -27.08 4.59
N THR A 308 -11.92 -27.07 4.06
CA THR A 308 -12.74 -28.29 3.88
C THR A 308 -12.12 -29.23 2.85
N PHE A 309 -11.94 -28.77 1.61
CA PHE A 309 -11.58 -29.64 0.48
C PHE A 309 -10.08 -29.92 0.33
N LYS A 310 -9.22 -29.04 0.89
CA LYS A 310 -7.74 -29.14 0.87
C LYS A 310 -7.14 -29.50 -0.51
N PRO A 311 -7.55 -28.84 -1.61
CA PRO A 311 -7.10 -29.15 -2.97
C PRO A 311 -5.60 -28.89 -3.18
N GLY A 312 -5.01 -29.48 -4.22
CA GLY A 312 -3.66 -29.15 -4.68
C GLY A 312 -3.62 -27.86 -5.52
N LYS A 313 -4.66 -27.57 -6.30
CA LYS A 313 -4.77 -26.31 -7.09
C LYS A 313 -6.21 -25.83 -7.16
N PHE A 314 -6.40 -24.51 -7.16
CA PHE A 314 -7.73 -23.92 -7.35
C PHE A 314 -7.70 -22.55 -8.02
N SER A 315 -8.84 -22.16 -8.59
CA SER A 315 -9.10 -20.82 -9.10
C SER A 315 -10.31 -20.21 -8.38
N PHE A 316 -10.31 -18.90 -8.19
CA PHE A 316 -11.37 -18.16 -7.52
C PHE A 316 -11.77 -16.94 -8.34
N ALA A 317 -13.05 -16.83 -8.68
CA ALA A 317 -13.64 -15.63 -9.25
C ALA A 317 -14.54 -14.94 -8.21
N VAL A 318 -14.43 -13.62 -8.15
CA VAL A 318 -15.25 -12.73 -7.33
C VAL A 318 -15.96 -11.78 -8.29
N SER A 319 -17.23 -12.09 -8.57
CA SER A 319 -18.15 -11.30 -9.39
C SER A 319 -18.93 -10.34 -8.50
N THR A 320 -19.09 -9.07 -8.89
CA THR A 320 -20.01 -8.15 -8.22
C THR A 320 -20.62 -7.13 -9.18
N ASP A 321 -21.87 -6.77 -8.92
CA ASP A 321 -22.62 -5.75 -9.66
C ASP A 321 -22.63 -4.41 -8.89
N ALA A 322 -21.54 -4.14 -8.15
CA ALA A 322 -21.37 -2.97 -7.29
C ALA A 322 -20.47 -1.90 -7.92
N ALA A 323 -20.78 -0.64 -7.64
CA ALA A 323 -20.03 0.51 -8.14
C ALA A 323 -18.56 0.48 -7.70
N LEU A 324 -17.70 1.11 -8.52
CA LEU A 324 -16.25 1.10 -8.39
C LEU A 324 -15.69 1.26 -6.96
N PRO A 325 -16.13 2.24 -6.14
CA PRO A 325 -15.64 2.41 -4.76
C PRO A 325 -16.04 1.25 -3.83
N ASP A 326 -17.25 0.72 -3.98
CA ASP A 326 -17.80 -0.34 -3.14
C ASP A 326 -17.16 -1.70 -3.51
N ALA A 327 -17.09 -1.97 -4.81
CA ALA A 327 -16.41 -3.13 -5.37
C ALA A 327 -14.91 -3.14 -5.03
N ALA A 328 -14.24 -2.00 -4.87
CA ALA A 328 -12.82 -1.94 -4.50
C ALA A 328 -12.47 -2.58 -3.13
N ASN A 329 -13.47 -2.87 -2.29
CA ASN A 329 -13.30 -3.66 -1.07
C ASN A 329 -13.54 -5.16 -1.33
N ILE A 330 -14.60 -5.52 -2.06
CA ILE A 330 -14.93 -6.90 -2.46
C ILE A 330 -13.87 -7.51 -3.38
N ARG A 331 -13.22 -6.69 -4.23
CA ARG A 331 -12.10 -7.07 -5.11
C ARG A 331 -10.82 -7.47 -4.35
N ARG A 332 -10.84 -7.70 -3.04
CA ARG A 332 -9.66 -8.00 -2.21
C ARG A 332 -9.70 -9.43 -1.68
N VAL A 333 -8.86 -10.28 -2.28
CA VAL A 333 -8.56 -11.62 -1.78
C VAL A 333 -7.05 -11.67 -1.51
N PRO A 334 -6.60 -11.69 -0.25
CA PRO A 334 -5.18 -11.85 0.05
C PRO A 334 -4.70 -13.27 -0.29
N THR A 335 -3.47 -13.58 0.06
CA THR A 335 -2.99 -14.95 0.12
C THR A 335 -3.83 -15.81 1.05
N LEU A 336 -3.94 -17.08 0.67
CA LEU A 336 -4.39 -18.15 1.55
C LEU A 336 -3.14 -18.89 2.04
N PRO A 337 -2.74 -18.77 3.32
CA PRO A 337 -1.57 -19.48 3.83
C PRO A 337 -1.67 -21.00 3.65
N GLY A 338 -0.53 -21.64 3.41
CA GLY A 338 -0.48 -23.01 2.87
C GLY A 338 -0.63 -23.09 1.35
N TYR A 339 -0.97 -21.98 0.67
CA TYR A 339 -1.04 -21.88 -0.78
C TYR A 339 -0.26 -20.66 -1.30
N ARG A 340 0.25 -20.77 -2.52
CA ARG A 340 0.87 -19.69 -3.28
C ARG A 340 -0.12 -19.18 -4.32
N ARG A 341 -0.44 -17.88 -4.29
CA ARG A 341 -1.21 -17.23 -5.35
C ARG A 341 -0.33 -17.10 -6.60
N ILE A 342 -0.72 -17.73 -7.71
CA ILE A 342 0.06 -17.82 -8.95
C ILE A 342 -0.21 -16.61 -9.85
N GLN A 343 -1.44 -16.12 -9.85
CA GLN A 343 -1.85 -14.89 -10.51
C GLN A 343 -3.07 -14.26 -9.83
N ALA A 344 -3.19 -12.95 -10.02
CA ALA A 344 -4.37 -12.15 -9.77
C ALA A 344 -4.62 -11.31 -11.04
N SER A 345 -5.88 -11.10 -11.38
CA SER A 345 -6.33 -10.36 -12.55
C SER A 345 -7.68 -9.73 -12.26
N HIS A 346 -7.97 -8.61 -12.90
CA HIS A 346 -9.16 -7.82 -12.61
C HIS A 346 -9.71 -7.19 -13.88
N GLN A 347 -11.03 -7.15 -14.00
CA GLN A 347 -11.76 -6.54 -15.10
C GLN A 347 -13.01 -5.81 -14.59
N GLU A 348 -13.20 -4.59 -15.07
CA GLU A 348 -14.44 -3.83 -14.94
C GLU A 348 -15.34 -4.18 -16.13
N VAL A 349 -16.60 -4.52 -15.89
CA VAL A 349 -17.43 -5.25 -16.87
C VAL A 349 -18.48 -4.38 -17.54
N ASP A 350 -18.83 -3.24 -16.94
CA ASP A 350 -19.88 -2.32 -17.39
C ASP A 350 -19.56 -0.86 -17.02
N ALA A 351 -20.35 0.07 -17.55
CA ALA A 351 -20.20 1.51 -17.33
C ALA A 351 -21.01 2.05 -16.13
N SER A 352 -21.83 1.23 -15.48
CA SER A 352 -22.80 1.65 -14.45
C SER A 352 -22.40 1.23 -13.02
N GLY A 353 -21.50 0.25 -12.91
CA GLY A 353 -20.82 -0.16 -11.69
C GLY A 353 -20.81 -1.67 -11.46
N GLY A 354 -19.91 -2.41 -12.11
CA GLY A 354 -19.72 -3.85 -11.91
C GLY A 354 -18.30 -4.35 -12.22
N ALA A 355 -17.92 -5.50 -11.66
CA ALA A 355 -16.55 -6.01 -11.71
C ALA A 355 -16.40 -7.54 -11.57
N VAL A 356 -15.30 -8.08 -12.10
CA VAL A 356 -14.81 -9.44 -11.83
C VAL A 356 -13.32 -9.38 -11.42
N SER A 357 -12.99 -9.91 -10.24
CA SER A 357 -11.61 -10.29 -9.89
C SER A 357 -11.43 -11.79 -10.07
N PHE A 358 -10.29 -12.21 -10.62
CA PHE A 358 -9.95 -13.62 -10.81
C PHE A 358 -8.54 -13.95 -10.32
N TYR A 359 -8.42 -15.06 -9.59
CA TYR A 359 -7.21 -15.52 -8.93
C TYR A 359 -6.97 -17.01 -9.19
N THR A 360 -5.70 -17.44 -9.16
CA THR A 360 -5.36 -18.88 -9.07
C THR A 360 -4.33 -19.12 -7.98
N PHE A 361 -4.42 -20.29 -7.35
CA PHE A 361 -3.61 -20.70 -6.21
C PHE A 361 -3.15 -22.16 -6.37
N GLU A 362 -1.98 -22.46 -5.83
CA GLU A 362 -1.37 -23.79 -5.81
C GLU A 362 -0.88 -24.08 -4.39
N ARG A 363 -1.16 -25.28 -3.88
CA ARG A 363 -0.77 -25.69 -2.52
C ARG A 363 0.75 -25.69 -2.41
N LEU A 364 1.28 -25.04 -1.37
CA LEU A 364 2.70 -25.10 -1.07
C LEU A 364 3.08 -26.56 -0.71
N PRO A 365 4.31 -27.00 -1.01
CA PRO A 365 4.80 -28.25 -0.46
C PRO A 365 4.65 -28.25 1.06
N ASP A 366 4.25 -29.36 1.66
CA ASP A 366 4.18 -29.50 3.12
C ASP A 366 5.61 -29.36 3.69
N VAL A 367 6.01 -28.13 4.02
CA VAL A 367 7.32 -27.83 4.57
C VAL A 367 7.36 -28.41 5.97
N HIS A 368 7.86 -29.64 6.08
CA HIS A 368 8.19 -30.28 7.33
C HIS A 368 9.43 -29.58 7.92
N VAL A 369 9.24 -28.33 8.37
CA VAL A 369 10.15 -27.64 9.27
C VAL A 369 10.26 -28.57 10.48
N PRO A 370 11.43 -29.16 10.76
CA PRO A 370 11.62 -29.86 12.00
C PRO A 370 11.64 -28.76 13.05
N VAL A 371 10.52 -28.56 13.75
CA VAL A 371 10.51 -27.75 14.97
C VAL A 371 11.59 -28.36 15.86
N PRO A 372 12.69 -27.65 16.14
CA PRO A 372 13.74 -28.22 16.97
C PRO A 372 13.16 -28.26 18.38
N THR A 373 12.65 -29.43 18.78
CA THR A 373 12.40 -29.78 20.17
C THR A 373 13.75 -29.87 20.86
N LEU A 374 14.34 -28.70 21.10
CA LEU A 374 15.51 -28.51 21.96
C LEU A 374 15.19 -29.26 23.26
N PRO A 375 15.96 -30.30 23.62
CA PRO A 375 15.70 -31.03 24.84
C PRO A 375 15.80 -30.02 25.97
N ALA A 376 14.72 -29.90 26.76
CA ALA A 376 14.57 -28.82 27.73
C ALA A 376 15.81 -28.76 28.64
N VAL A 377 16.66 -27.75 28.42
CA VAL A 377 17.92 -27.59 29.15
C VAL A 377 17.55 -27.13 30.55
N ASN A 378 17.33 -28.10 31.44
CA ASN A 378 16.99 -27.86 32.81
C ASN A 378 18.18 -27.20 33.51
N LEU A 379 18.15 -25.87 33.58
CA LEU A 379 19.22 -25.05 34.15
C LEU A 379 19.45 -25.35 35.65
N ALA A 380 18.47 -25.91 36.35
CA ALA A 380 18.64 -26.40 37.73
C ALA A 380 19.48 -27.69 37.84
N ALA A 381 19.85 -28.33 36.72
CA ALA A 381 20.80 -29.45 36.71
C ALA A 381 22.28 -28.98 36.83
N PHE A 382 22.58 -27.72 36.50
CA PHE A 382 23.91 -27.15 36.69
C PHE A 382 24.14 -26.76 38.16
N LYS A 383 24.60 -27.73 38.97
CA LYS A 383 25.14 -27.44 40.30
C LYS A 383 26.38 -26.53 40.18
N PRO A 384 26.46 -25.40 40.91
CA PRO A 384 27.67 -24.58 40.95
C PRO A 384 28.77 -25.30 41.74
N GLY A 385 29.64 -26.00 41.01
CA GLY A 385 30.82 -26.68 41.55
C GLY A 385 31.97 -25.73 41.83
N PHE A 386 31.79 -24.78 42.75
CA PHE A 386 32.86 -23.94 43.29
C PHE A 386 32.74 -23.85 44.80
N GLU A 387 33.68 -24.46 45.51
CA GLU A 387 33.78 -24.35 46.96
C GLU A 387 34.35 -22.98 47.33
N ALA A 388 33.56 -22.16 48.03
CA ALA A 388 34.05 -20.91 48.59
C ALA A 388 34.99 -21.19 49.76
N GLY A 389 36.28 -20.89 49.58
CA GLY A 389 37.24 -20.89 50.67
C GLY A 389 36.75 -19.96 51.78
N HIS A 390 36.72 -20.46 53.01
CA HIS A 390 36.50 -19.60 54.17
C HIS A 390 37.71 -18.67 54.32
N ASP A 391 37.44 -17.37 54.31
CA ASP A 391 38.17 -16.46 55.20
C ASP A 391 37.14 -15.60 55.94
N SER A 392 37.43 -15.29 57.21
CA SER A 392 36.43 -14.77 58.13
C SER A 392 36.87 -13.47 58.78
N ASP A 393 36.18 -12.38 58.46
CA ASP A 393 35.94 -11.29 59.42
C ASP A 393 34.67 -10.52 59.06
N ARG A 394 34.13 -9.76 60.02
CA ARG A 394 32.87 -8.99 59.89
C ARG A 394 32.99 -7.61 60.52
N ASN A 395 32.18 -6.68 60.00
CA ASN A 395 31.97 -5.30 60.45
C ASN A 395 33.15 -4.36 60.12
N THR A 396 32.94 -3.08 59.76
CA THR A 396 31.71 -2.25 59.76
C THR A 396 31.77 -1.19 58.66
N ASP A 397 30.63 -0.52 58.40
CA ASP A 397 30.50 0.78 57.66
C ASP A 397 30.83 0.76 56.15
N SER A 398 30.28 1.61 55.28
CA SER A 398 29.05 2.44 55.30
C SER A 398 28.61 2.75 53.85
N GLU A 399 27.50 3.47 53.65
CA GLU A 399 26.98 3.88 52.33
C GLU A 399 27.89 4.93 51.64
N GLU A 400 28.13 4.81 50.32
CA GLU A 400 28.12 5.95 49.36
C GLU A 400 28.20 5.50 47.87
N ASP A 401 28.02 6.47 46.97
CA ASP A 401 28.26 6.49 45.51
C ASP A 401 27.52 5.52 44.55
N ALA A 402 26.32 5.96 44.16
CA ALA A 402 25.81 5.81 42.78
C ALA A 402 25.13 7.12 42.32
N PRO A 403 25.61 7.80 41.24
CA PRO A 403 25.04 9.08 40.81
C PRO A 403 23.76 8.91 39.96
N ASP A 404 22.63 9.39 40.47
CA ASP A 404 21.29 9.18 39.91
C ASP A 404 20.85 10.23 38.85
N ARG A 405 19.83 9.90 38.05
CA ARG A 405 19.34 10.70 36.91
C ARG A 405 17.97 11.36 37.17
N LYS A 406 17.93 12.67 36.83
CA LYS A 406 16.74 13.54 36.61
C LYS A 406 16.01 14.05 37.87
N LYS A 407 15.90 15.39 37.95
CA LYS A 407 14.67 16.13 38.29
C LYS A 407 14.84 17.60 37.94
N PHE A 408 14.02 18.14 37.02
CA PHE A 408 13.69 19.57 36.97
C PHE A 408 12.41 19.82 36.16
N ARG A 409 11.57 20.73 36.66
CA ARG A 409 10.55 21.51 35.93
C ARG A 409 10.62 22.96 36.42
N PRO A 410 10.17 23.95 35.64
CA PRO A 410 10.62 25.35 35.79
C PRO A 410 9.75 26.20 36.74
N LEU A 411 10.32 27.27 37.28
CA LEU A 411 9.60 28.42 37.88
C LEU A 411 10.38 29.74 37.71
N VAL A 412 9.75 30.67 36.99
CA VAL A 412 9.69 32.15 37.10
C VAL A 412 10.78 32.95 37.86
N GLU A 413 11.36 33.90 37.11
CA GLU A 413 11.82 35.28 37.44
C GLU A 413 12.22 35.70 38.89
N THR A 414 13.51 36.00 39.05
CA THR A 414 14.20 37.23 39.57
C THR A 414 13.52 38.23 40.53
N PRO A 415 14.28 39.06 41.31
CA PRO A 415 15.75 39.14 41.54
C PRO A 415 16.07 38.92 43.06
N ASP A 416 17.15 39.35 43.75
CA ASP A 416 18.14 40.43 43.57
C ASP A 416 19.35 40.29 44.57
N ILE A 417 20.28 41.26 44.54
CA ILE A 417 21.28 41.66 45.57
C ILE A 417 22.64 40.91 45.60
N THR A 418 23.55 41.45 44.78
CA THR A 418 24.99 41.76 45.05
C THR A 418 25.92 40.76 45.79
N ARG A 419 27.02 40.35 45.13
CA ARG A 419 28.37 40.98 45.18
C ARG A 419 29.35 40.23 44.22
N GLU A 420 30.19 40.92 43.44
CA GLU A 420 31.58 41.33 43.77
C GLU A 420 32.43 40.16 44.34
N VAL A 421 33.61 39.75 43.81
CA VAL A 421 34.74 40.48 43.18
C VAL A 421 35.53 39.58 42.17
N ARG A 422 36.20 40.16 41.15
CA ARG A 422 37.19 39.54 40.19
C ARG A 422 38.65 39.69 40.71
N PRO A 423 39.79 39.42 40.00
CA PRO A 423 40.10 38.71 38.74
C PRO A 423 40.86 37.39 39.06
N SER A 424 41.98 36.89 38.51
CA SER A 424 43.01 37.25 37.49
C SER A 424 43.73 35.95 37.08
N SER A 425 44.02 35.61 35.82
CA SER A 425 44.91 36.20 34.78
C SER A 425 46.41 35.85 34.92
N ILE A 426 47.16 35.92 33.79
CA ILE A 426 48.57 35.47 33.55
C ILE A 426 48.64 33.97 33.13
N VAL A 427 49.12 33.48 31.96
CA VAL A 427 49.91 33.94 30.77
C VAL A 427 51.26 33.20 30.65
N SER A 428 51.39 32.41 29.56
CA SER A 428 52.59 32.06 28.75
C SER A 428 53.97 31.98 29.44
N SER A 429 54.72 30.87 29.34
CA SER A 429 55.51 30.53 28.13
C SER A 429 56.30 29.19 28.28
N HIS A 430 57.09 28.81 27.27
CA HIS A 430 57.78 27.52 27.13
C HIS A 430 58.96 27.26 28.10
N VAL A 431 59.28 25.97 28.29
CA VAL A 431 60.64 25.35 28.12
C VAL A 431 60.42 23.84 27.86
N ALA A 432 61.45 23.10 27.39
CA ALA A 432 61.29 21.81 26.70
C ALA A 432 62.00 20.60 27.35
N GLU A 433 61.77 19.44 26.70
CA GLU A 433 62.57 18.19 26.65
C GLU A 433 62.40 17.05 27.66
N SER A 434 62.50 15.82 27.09
CA SER A 434 62.42 14.46 27.67
C SER A 434 61.08 14.03 28.30
N GLY A 435 60.49 12.86 27.94
CA GLY A 435 60.79 12.00 26.78
C GLY A 435 60.20 10.58 26.90
N VAL A 436 59.28 10.21 26.00
CA VAL A 436 58.88 8.81 25.71
C VAL A 436 58.59 8.71 24.21
N GLU A 437 59.17 7.72 23.52
CA GLU A 437 58.95 7.50 22.08
C GLU A 437 57.75 6.58 21.79
N LEU A 438 57.03 6.87 20.71
CA LEU A 438 56.06 5.97 20.10
C LEU A 438 56.49 5.64 18.66
N ASN A 439 57.10 4.46 18.47
CA ASN A 439 57.30 3.85 17.16
C ASN A 439 56.13 2.88 16.89
N ARG A 440 55.25 3.16 15.92
CA ARG A 440 55.43 2.94 14.47
C ARG A 440 55.44 1.46 14.07
N CYS A 441 54.29 1.01 13.55
CA CYS A 441 54.15 -0.14 12.65
C CYS A 441 53.34 0.29 11.41
N PRO A 442 53.45 -0.41 10.25
CA PRO A 442 53.47 0.28 8.96
C PRO A 442 52.13 0.37 8.21
N SER A 443 52.10 1.26 7.21
CA SER A 443 51.07 1.34 6.19
C SER A 443 51.05 0.11 5.28
N VAL A 444 49.86 -0.43 4.97
CA VAL A 444 49.70 -1.52 4.01
C VAL A 444 49.77 -0.99 2.57
N ASN A 445 50.98 -0.83 2.07
CA ASN A 445 51.31 -0.69 0.65
C ASN A 445 52.62 -1.46 0.40
N HIS A 446 52.70 -2.17 -0.73
CA HIS A 446 53.73 -3.16 -1.08
C HIS A 446 53.73 -4.44 -0.21
N MET A 447 53.11 -5.48 -0.74
CA MET A 447 53.56 -6.86 -0.55
C MET A 447 53.71 -7.47 -1.94
N GLU A 448 54.93 -7.81 -2.34
CA GLU A 448 55.17 -8.48 -3.62
C GLU A 448 54.79 -9.96 -3.49
N LEU A 449 54.03 -10.48 -4.46
CA LEU A 449 53.68 -11.90 -4.58
C LEU A 449 54.19 -12.45 -5.92
N PRO A 450 54.51 -13.74 -5.99
CA PRO A 450 55.23 -14.32 -7.13
C PRO A 450 54.42 -14.30 -8.43
N VAL A 451 55.13 -14.15 -9.54
CA VAL A 451 54.56 -14.02 -10.89
C VAL A 451 53.85 -15.30 -11.31
N HIS A 452 52.54 -15.21 -11.51
CA HIS A 452 51.79 -16.05 -12.45
C HIS A 452 50.80 -15.16 -13.22
N GLU A 453 50.78 -15.32 -14.54
CA GLU A 453 50.05 -14.46 -15.47
C GLU A 453 48.56 -14.81 -15.49
N HIS A 454 47.68 -13.85 -15.24
CA HIS A 454 46.30 -13.83 -15.74
C HIS A 454 45.77 -12.38 -15.80
N GLU A 455 44.64 -12.18 -16.51
CA GLU A 455 44.26 -10.92 -17.14
C GLU A 455 43.65 -9.86 -16.19
N PRO A 456 43.75 -8.55 -16.51
CA PRO A 456 43.35 -7.47 -15.61
C PRO A 456 41.82 -7.27 -15.55
N SER A 457 41.22 -7.49 -14.39
CA SER A 457 39.83 -7.12 -14.10
C SER A 457 39.72 -5.65 -13.65
N THR A 458 38.67 -4.97 -14.10
CA THR A 458 38.51 -3.52 -13.94
C THR A 458 37.90 -3.11 -12.59
N LEU A 459 38.54 -2.16 -11.90
CA LEU A 459 37.96 -1.43 -10.77
C LEU A 459 36.86 -0.46 -11.25
N SER A 460 35.59 -0.89 -11.24
CA SER A 460 34.43 0.00 -11.46
C SER A 460 33.23 -0.38 -10.59
N ASN A 461 33.12 0.22 -9.40
CA ASN A 461 32.00 0.00 -8.48
C ASN A 461 31.34 1.29 -7.92
N HIS A 462 31.66 2.47 -8.48
CA HIS A 462 30.98 3.74 -8.17
C HIS A 462 30.01 4.22 -9.27
N MET A 463 29.75 3.40 -10.30
CA MET A 463 28.81 3.74 -11.39
C MET A 463 27.44 3.05 -11.29
N THR A 464 27.27 2.07 -10.40
CA THR A 464 26.06 1.24 -10.29
C THR A 464 24.84 2.00 -9.78
N GLU A 465 24.99 2.97 -8.86
CA GLU A 465 23.87 3.82 -8.43
C GLU A 465 23.41 4.78 -9.55
N TYR A 466 24.37 5.36 -10.28
CA TYR A 466 24.11 6.26 -11.42
C TYR A 466 23.47 5.55 -12.61
N ALA A 467 23.51 4.21 -12.67
CA ALA A 467 22.83 3.43 -13.71
C ALA A 467 21.31 3.66 -13.71
N GLY A 468 20.69 3.90 -12.54
CA GLY A 468 19.26 4.24 -12.45
C GLY A 468 18.93 5.58 -13.12
N ILE A 469 19.72 6.61 -12.83
CA ILE A 469 19.59 7.96 -13.39
C ILE A 469 19.80 7.94 -14.92
N ALA A 470 20.81 7.20 -15.39
CA ALA A 470 21.04 6.99 -16.81
C ALA A 470 19.88 6.22 -17.48
N THR A 471 19.34 5.18 -16.83
CA THR A 471 18.28 4.33 -17.38
C THR A 471 16.96 5.09 -17.58
N LEU A 472 16.57 5.93 -16.63
CA LEU A 472 15.42 6.85 -16.78
C LEU A 472 15.61 7.76 -18.01
N ARG A 473 16.79 8.37 -18.12
CA ARG A 473 17.14 9.30 -19.20
C ARG A 473 17.27 8.64 -20.59
N THR A 474 17.42 7.31 -20.67
CA THR A 474 17.42 6.55 -21.93
C THR A 474 16.08 5.90 -22.29
N ARG A 475 15.06 5.97 -21.43
CA ARG A 475 13.73 5.37 -21.65
C ARG A 475 12.60 6.39 -21.81
N LEU A 476 12.80 7.62 -21.32
CA LEU A 476 11.97 8.76 -21.68
C LEU A 476 12.09 9.04 -23.20
N PRO A 477 10.98 9.15 -23.95
CA PRO A 477 11.00 9.32 -25.41
C PRO A 477 11.28 10.78 -25.83
N THR A 478 12.25 11.44 -25.20
CA THR A 478 12.48 12.88 -25.35
C THR A 478 13.83 13.19 -25.97
N SER A 479 13.82 13.53 -27.26
CA SER A 479 14.87 14.35 -27.91
C SER A 479 14.90 15.80 -27.39
N PHE A 480 13.97 16.15 -26.50
CA PHE A 480 13.86 17.41 -25.79
C PHE A 480 14.38 17.27 -24.35
N PRO A 481 15.14 18.25 -23.82
CA PRO A 481 15.39 18.33 -22.38
C PRO A 481 14.12 18.74 -21.64
N LEU A 482 13.96 18.29 -20.38
CA LEU A 482 12.91 18.68 -19.42
C LEU A 482 12.96 20.17 -18.98
N ALA A 483 13.66 21.01 -19.75
CA ALA A 483 14.01 22.39 -19.48
C ALA A 483 13.14 23.42 -20.26
N ARG A 484 12.17 22.97 -21.07
CA ARG A 484 11.37 23.85 -21.96
C ARG A 484 9.86 23.80 -21.69
N ALA A 485 9.47 23.95 -20.42
CA ALA A 485 8.08 24.06 -19.97
C ALA A 485 7.79 25.34 -19.16
N PHE A 486 8.21 26.52 -19.65
CA PHE A 486 7.82 27.82 -19.08
C PHE A 486 6.35 28.18 -19.39
N ALA A 487 5.37 27.37 -18.95
CA ALA A 487 3.95 27.74 -18.81
C ALA A 487 3.02 26.65 -18.23
N GLY A 488 3.35 25.36 -18.33
CA GLY A 488 2.40 24.28 -18.02
C GLY A 488 3.05 23.01 -17.47
N TRP A 489 2.25 22.16 -16.82
CA TRP A 489 2.67 20.82 -16.43
C TRP A 489 2.84 19.94 -17.67
N ASP A 490 3.92 19.17 -17.73
CA ASP A 490 4.09 18.13 -18.73
C ASP A 490 3.43 16.83 -18.23
N SER A 491 2.12 16.74 -18.44
CA SER A 491 1.34 15.55 -18.07
C SER A 491 1.74 14.32 -18.87
N GLU A 492 2.26 14.47 -20.09
CA GLU A 492 2.75 13.37 -20.91
C GLU A 492 4.02 12.75 -20.32
N VAL A 493 4.97 13.56 -19.86
CA VAL A 493 6.16 13.10 -19.12
C VAL A 493 5.78 12.46 -17.79
N VAL A 494 4.88 13.07 -16.99
CA VAL A 494 4.48 12.49 -15.69
C VAL A 494 3.78 11.14 -15.89
N ASN A 495 2.86 11.05 -16.84
CA ASN A 495 2.17 9.79 -17.16
C ASN A 495 3.14 8.75 -17.73
N THR A 496 4.14 9.16 -18.52
CA THR A 496 5.19 8.26 -19.03
C THR A 496 6.07 7.72 -17.91
N LEU A 497 6.52 8.57 -16.97
CA LEU A 497 7.30 8.14 -15.81
C LEU A 497 6.53 7.11 -14.98
N ILE A 498 5.25 7.35 -14.72
CA ILE A 498 4.39 6.44 -13.96
C ILE A 498 4.16 5.14 -14.74
N GLY A 499 3.75 5.21 -16.01
CA GLY A 499 3.46 4.03 -16.83
C GLY A 499 4.67 3.14 -17.12
N GLN A 500 5.89 3.70 -17.12
CA GLN A 500 7.13 2.92 -17.31
C GLN A 500 7.74 2.36 -16.02
N HIS A 501 7.52 3.00 -14.86
CA HIS A 501 8.27 2.71 -13.63
C HIS A 501 7.45 2.40 -12.37
N CYS A 502 6.17 2.80 -12.32
CA CYS A 502 5.28 2.46 -11.21
C CYS A 502 4.43 1.22 -11.53
N LYS A 503 4.11 0.44 -10.49
CA LYS A 503 2.91 -0.42 -10.56
C LYS A 503 1.67 0.41 -10.20
N PRO A 504 0.54 0.26 -10.92
CA PRO A 504 -0.71 0.91 -10.55
C PRO A 504 -1.24 0.31 -9.25
N LEU A 505 -1.72 1.15 -8.33
CA LEU A 505 -2.54 0.74 -7.20
C LEU A 505 -3.97 1.25 -7.40
N VAL A 506 -4.92 0.32 -7.47
CA VAL A 506 -6.35 0.62 -7.60
C VAL A 506 -6.92 0.93 -6.20
N GLY A 507 -7.39 2.16 -6.03
CA GLY A 507 -7.84 2.70 -4.74
C GLY A 507 -6.73 3.33 -3.90
N SER A 508 -7.13 4.01 -2.82
CA SER A 508 -6.27 4.80 -1.95
C SER A 508 -6.06 4.15 -0.57
N GLY A 509 -5.36 4.86 0.33
CA GLY A 509 -5.25 4.53 1.75
C GLY A 509 -4.24 3.43 2.13
N GLY A 510 -3.91 3.37 3.43
CA GLY A 510 -2.87 2.48 3.97
C GLY A 510 -3.10 0.99 3.67
N LYS A 511 -4.36 0.51 3.79
CA LYS A 511 -4.74 -0.89 3.48
C LYS A 511 -4.37 -1.34 2.06
N THR A 512 -4.23 -0.40 1.12
CA THR A 512 -3.84 -0.70 -0.28
C THR A 512 -2.32 -0.83 -0.43
N ILE A 513 -1.53 -0.09 0.36
CA ILE A 513 -0.07 -0.27 0.49
C ILE A 513 0.25 -1.56 1.25
N ASP A 514 -0.48 -1.85 2.32
CA ASP A 514 -0.25 -3.03 3.16
C ASP A 514 -0.47 -4.35 2.38
N ASN A 515 -1.52 -4.40 1.56
CA ASN A 515 -1.75 -5.50 0.61
C ASN A 515 -0.62 -5.63 -0.43
N PHE A 516 -0.07 -4.51 -0.91
CA PHE A 516 1.05 -4.53 -1.86
C PHE A 516 2.37 -4.98 -1.20
N CYS A 517 2.55 -4.71 0.09
CA CYS A 517 3.63 -5.28 0.89
C CYS A 517 3.49 -6.80 1.05
N LEU A 518 2.30 -7.32 1.36
CA LEU A 518 2.01 -8.76 1.40
C LEU A 518 2.39 -9.43 0.07
N ASP A 519 1.88 -8.91 -1.05
CA ASP A 519 2.22 -9.35 -2.40
C ASP A 519 3.75 -9.46 -2.64
N ILE A 520 4.55 -8.51 -2.15
CA ILE A 520 6.01 -8.54 -2.27
C ILE A 520 6.62 -9.65 -1.39
N ILE A 521 6.20 -9.74 -0.13
CA ILE A 521 6.69 -10.72 0.85
C ILE A 521 6.45 -12.14 0.34
N GLU A 522 5.25 -12.40 -0.18
CA GLU A 522 4.74 -13.76 -0.42
C GLU A 522 5.17 -14.31 -1.78
N ASN A 523 5.32 -13.45 -2.79
CA ASN A 523 6.13 -13.79 -3.97
C ASN A 523 7.59 -14.07 -3.58
N GLY A 524 8.11 -13.38 -2.55
CA GLY A 524 9.42 -13.63 -1.97
C GLY A 524 9.55 -14.99 -1.27
N LEU A 525 8.48 -15.53 -0.66
CA LEU A 525 8.52 -16.84 0.02
C LEU A 525 8.84 -18.01 -0.93
N ALA A 526 8.56 -17.87 -2.23
CA ALA A 526 8.95 -18.86 -3.24
C ALA A 526 10.46 -18.90 -3.54
N LEU A 527 11.23 -17.91 -3.08
CA LEU A 527 12.69 -17.82 -3.27
C LEU A 527 13.47 -18.58 -2.18
N PRO A 528 14.70 -19.04 -2.48
CA PRO A 528 15.65 -19.51 -1.47
C PRO A 528 15.83 -18.50 -0.34
N THR A 529 16.04 -18.96 0.89
CA THR A 529 16.11 -18.09 2.08
C THR A 529 17.19 -17.00 2.00
N THR A 530 18.27 -17.23 1.25
CA THR A 530 19.33 -16.25 0.93
C THR A 530 18.86 -15.07 0.08
N ASP A 531 17.81 -15.28 -0.71
CA ASP A 531 17.36 -14.39 -1.78
C ASP A 531 16.07 -13.65 -1.38
N ARG A 532 15.49 -14.02 -0.23
CA ARG A 532 14.32 -13.38 0.37
C ARG A 532 14.70 -11.98 0.88
N LEU A 533 13.79 -11.03 0.69
CA LEU A 533 13.94 -9.70 1.28
C LEU A 533 13.77 -9.80 2.79
N ALA A 534 14.68 -9.16 3.55
CA ALA A 534 14.48 -8.89 4.96
C ALA A 534 13.78 -7.53 5.19
N ARG A 535 14.08 -6.53 4.34
CA ARG A 535 13.46 -5.20 4.31
C ARG A 535 13.25 -4.69 2.89
N PHE A 536 12.24 -3.84 2.70
CA PHE A 536 12.01 -3.08 1.46
C PHE A 536 11.16 -1.83 1.73
N CYS A 537 11.16 -0.89 0.78
CA CYS A 537 10.31 0.29 0.80
C CYS A 537 9.29 0.25 -0.34
N VAL A 538 8.06 0.68 -0.08
CA VAL A 538 7.05 1.03 -1.09
C VAL A 538 6.98 2.55 -1.17
N VAL A 539 7.10 3.11 -2.38
CA VAL A 539 7.17 4.56 -2.63
C VAL A 539 6.02 4.97 -3.56
N ASP A 540 5.00 5.63 -3.01
CA ASP A 540 3.83 6.12 -3.76
C ASP A 540 4.08 7.52 -4.31
N LEU A 541 4.36 7.58 -5.61
CA LEU A 541 4.57 8.84 -6.33
C LEU A 541 3.26 9.60 -6.58
N GLY A 542 2.10 8.94 -6.44
CA GLY A 542 0.79 9.61 -6.46
C GLY A 542 0.60 10.59 -5.29
N VAL A 543 1.22 10.32 -4.13
CA VAL A 543 1.26 11.28 -3.01
C VAL A 543 1.98 12.56 -3.41
N VAL A 544 3.12 12.46 -4.10
CA VAL A 544 3.90 13.63 -4.57
C VAL A 544 3.07 14.52 -5.49
N MET A 545 2.31 13.91 -6.41
CA MET A 545 1.39 14.62 -7.30
C MET A 545 0.27 15.32 -6.54
N ARG A 546 -0.47 14.62 -5.66
CA ARG A 546 -1.57 15.22 -4.88
C ARG A 546 -1.08 16.38 -4.01
N ARG A 547 0.09 16.22 -3.37
CA ARG A 547 0.76 17.28 -2.59
C ARG A 547 1.20 18.46 -3.45
N TRP A 548 1.64 18.24 -4.69
CA TRP A 548 1.90 19.33 -5.63
C TRP A 548 0.64 20.11 -6.02
N ARG A 549 -0.46 19.42 -6.35
CA ARG A 549 -1.75 20.07 -6.66
C ARG A 549 -2.21 20.94 -5.48
N TYR A 550 -2.19 20.38 -4.27
CA TYR A 550 -2.63 21.07 -3.06
C TYR A 550 -1.74 22.25 -2.68
N TRP A 551 -0.41 22.16 -2.82
CA TRP A 551 0.49 23.32 -2.63
C TRP A 551 0.17 24.44 -3.62
N ARG A 552 0.08 24.12 -4.92
CA ARG A 552 -0.16 25.13 -5.97
C ARG A 552 -1.53 25.79 -5.85
N ALA A 553 -2.51 25.15 -5.22
CA ALA A 553 -3.80 25.74 -4.86
C ALA A 553 -3.77 26.57 -3.58
N THR A 554 -3.10 26.11 -2.52
CA THR A 554 -3.15 26.73 -1.18
C THR A 554 -2.15 27.88 -0.98
N ILE A 555 -0.94 27.83 -1.56
CA ILE A 555 0.06 28.90 -1.49
C ILE A 555 0.52 29.28 -2.92
N PRO A 556 -0.39 29.79 -3.78
CA PRO A 556 -0.16 29.92 -5.22
C PRO A 556 1.00 30.88 -5.56
N ARG A 557 1.20 31.93 -4.76
CA ARG A 557 2.26 32.93 -4.92
C ARG A 557 3.66 32.40 -4.63
N ALA A 558 3.81 31.35 -3.82
CA ALA A 558 5.12 30.77 -3.47
C ALA A 558 5.48 29.61 -4.41
N MET A 559 6.59 29.75 -5.14
CA MET A 559 7.14 28.66 -5.94
C MET A 559 8.00 27.72 -5.06
N PRO A 560 7.60 26.46 -4.86
CA PRO A 560 8.35 25.52 -4.03
C PRO A 560 9.69 25.15 -4.68
N HIS A 561 10.73 25.17 -3.86
CA HIS A 561 12.07 24.66 -4.13
C HIS A 561 12.24 23.44 -3.24
N TYR A 562 12.09 22.23 -3.77
CA TYR A 562 12.12 21.02 -2.95
C TYR A 562 13.49 20.85 -2.28
N ALA A 563 13.49 20.70 -0.96
CA ALA A 563 14.69 20.53 -0.16
C ALA A 563 15.26 19.12 -0.33
N VAL A 564 16.23 18.94 -1.25
CA VAL A 564 16.76 17.63 -1.67
C VAL A 564 17.28 16.82 -0.48
N LYS A 565 17.95 17.49 0.47
CA LYS A 565 18.36 16.97 1.78
C LYS A 565 17.28 16.23 2.60
N CYS A 566 16.00 16.43 2.32
CA CYS A 566 14.91 15.74 3.01
C CYS A 566 14.78 14.28 2.56
N ASN A 567 14.76 14.04 1.24
CA ASN A 567 14.81 12.71 0.63
C ASN A 567 15.33 12.81 -0.82
N PRO A 568 16.58 12.39 -1.11
CA PRO A 568 17.19 12.46 -2.44
C PRO A 568 16.73 11.33 -3.38
N ASP A 569 15.54 10.74 -3.16
CA ASP A 569 15.02 9.65 -3.98
C ASP A 569 14.80 10.06 -5.44
N THR A 570 15.37 9.31 -6.37
CA THR A 570 15.34 9.64 -7.81
C THR A 570 13.92 9.67 -8.38
N GLY A 571 12.99 8.84 -7.89
CA GLY A 571 11.60 8.85 -8.33
C GLY A 571 10.85 10.09 -7.85
N VAL A 572 11.02 10.45 -6.57
CA VAL A 572 10.45 11.69 -5.99
C VAL A 572 11.00 12.93 -6.69
N LEU A 573 12.34 13.01 -6.88
CA LEU A 573 13.00 14.12 -7.57
C LEU A 573 12.56 14.24 -9.04
N ALA A 574 12.43 13.12 -9.76
CA ALA A 574 12.03 13.13 -11.18
C ALA A 574 10.58 13.62 -11.37
N ILE A 575 9.65 13.16 -10.53
CA ILE A 575 8.24 13.61 -10.57
C ILE A 575 8.15 15.09 -10.22
N LEU A 576 8.86 15.56 -9.19
CA LEU A 576 8.91 17.00 -8.85
C LEU A 576 9.53 17.83 -9.98
N ALA A 577 10.58 17.34 -10.64
CA ALA A 577 11.21 18.02 -11.77
C ALA A 577 10.25 18.14 -12.97
N ALA A 578 9.49 17.09 -13.29
CA ALA A 578 8.50 17.07 -14.37
C ALA A 578 7.26 17.95 -14.08
N LEU A 579 6.81 18.01 -12.82
CA LEU A 579 5.72 18.88 -12.37
C LEU A 579 6.09 20.38 -12.38
N GLY A 580 7.37 20.72 -12.51
CA GLY A 580 7.87 22.11 -12.58
C GLY A 580 8.45 22.64 -11.26
N CYS A 581 8.69 21.79 -10.26
CA CYS A 581 9.29 22.18 -8.98
C CYS A 581 10.71 22.74 -9.18
N CYS A 582 11.10 23.71 -8.36
CA CYS A 582 12.50 24.11 -8.22
C CYS A 582 13.17 23.25 -7.12
N PHE A 583 14.45 23.48 -6.81
CA PHE A 583 15.18 22.69 -5.82
C PHE A 583 16.06 23.54 -4.90
N ASP A 584 16.00 23.27 -3.60
CA ASP A 584 16.96 23.70 -2.59
C ASP A 584 17.99 22.59 -2.41
N CYS A 585 19.25 22.92 -2.66
CA CYS A 585 20.39 22.02 -2.54
C CYS A 585 21.34 22.53 -1.43
N ALA A 586 21.78 21.67 -0.52
CA ALA A 586 22.70 21.99 0.56
C ALA A 586 24.18 21.63 0.26
N SER A 587 24.44 20.95 -0.85
CA SER A 587 25.76 20.49 -1.29
C SER A 587 25.91 20.48 -2.82
N ALA A 588 27.15 20.39 -3.31
CA ALA A 588 27.41 20.20 -4.74
C ALA A 588 26.84 18.88 -5.28
N THR A 589 26.85 17.82 -4.47
CA THR A 589 26.29 16.51 -4.82
C THR A 589 24.78 16.59 -5.09
N GLU A 590 24.03 17.34 -4.29
CA GLU A 590 22.59 17.56 -4.52
C GLU A 590 22.31 18.34 -5.81
N VAL A 591 23.14 19.34 -6.14
CA VAL A 591 23.08 20.07 -7.42
C VAL A 591 23.36 19.12 -8.59
N ASP A 592 24.41 18.29 -8.50
CA ASP A 592 24.74 17.31 -9.52
C ASP A 592 23.63 16.25 -9.71
N MET A 593 22.97 15.83 -8.62
CA MET A 593 21.79 14.93 -8.68
C MET A 593 20.62 15.55 -9.45
N VAL A 594 20.19 16.77 -9.13
CA VAL A 594 19.03 17.39 -9.82
C VAL A 594 19.36 17.79 -11.26
N MET A 595 20.59 18.24 -11.53
CA MET A 595 21.02 18.55 -12.90
C MET A 595 21.16 17.30 -13.78
N ALA A 596 21.46 16.13 -13.21
CA ALA A 596 21.45 14.87 -13.96
C ALA A 596 20.06 14.50 -14.50
N LEU A 597 18.99 14.91 -13.79
CA LEU A 597 17.58 14.83 -14.23
C LEU A 597 17.19 15.90 -15.26
N GLY A 598 18.12 16.79 -15.67
CA GLY A 598 17.85 17.85 -16.65
C GLY A 598 17.25 19.13 -16.09
N VAL A 599 17.24 19.30 -14.76
CA VAL A 599 16.89 20.57 -14.11
C VAL A 599 17.93 21.63 -14.47
N THR A 600 17.48 22.84 -14.81
CA THR A 600 18.35 23.96 -15.16
C THR A 600 18.80 24.77 -13.94
N PRO A 601 19.98 25.43 -13.96
CA PRO A 601 20.53 26.11 -12.78
C PRO A 601 19.69 27.28 -12.24
N ASP A 602 18.79 27.86 -13.03
CA ASP A 602 17.85 28.91 -12.63
C ASP A 602 16.67 28.39 -11.78
N ARG A 603 16.46 27.07 -11.76
CA ARG A 603 15.52 26.35 -10.87
C ARG A 603 16.19 25.86 -9.58
N ILE A 604 17.43 26.28 -9.28
CA ILE A 604 18.21 25.82 -8.13
C ILE A 604 18.59 27.01 -7.23
N ILE A 605 18.43 26.84 -5.91
CA ILE A 605 19.03 27.71 -4.90
C ILE A 605 20.04 26.92 -4.06
N TYR A 606 21.25 27.46 -3.88
CA TYR A 606 22.24 26.89 -2.95
C TYR A 606 22.01 27.46 -1.54
N ALA A 607 21.03 26.91 -0.83
CA ALA A 607 20.50 27.53 0.40
C ALA A 607 21.21 27.16 1.71
N ASN A 608 22.39 26.53 1.63
CA ASN A 608 23.28 26.35 2.78
C ASN A 608 23.94 27.70 3.17
N PRO A 609 23.76 28.22 4.40
CA PRO A 609 24.36 29.49 4.79
C PRO A 609 25.88 29.41 4.97
N CYS A 610 26.43 28.26 5.35
CA CYS A 610 27.83 28.08 5.71
C CYS A 610 28.51 27.06 4.79
N LYS A 611 28.99 27.52 3.63
CA LYS A 611 29.41 26.65 2.51
C LYS A 611 30.88 26.24 2.60
N MET A 612 31.19 25.03 2.15
CA MET A 612 32.59 24.63 1.94
C MET A 612 33.13 25.29 0.66
N PRO A 613 34.34 25.89 0.65
CA PRO A 613 34.91 26.56 -0.51
C PRO A 613 34.85 25.75 -1.82
N ALA A 614 35.20 24.46 -1.76
CA ALA A 614 35.15 23.57 -2.92
C ALA A 614 33.72 23.33 -3.45
N HIS A 615 32.72 23.27 -2.57
CA HIS A 615 31.32 23.13 -2.98
C HIS A 615 30.79 24.44 -3.59
N LEU A 616 31.16 25.60 -3.02
CA LEU A 616 30.79 26.90 -3.59
C LEU A 616 31.36 27.08 -5.01
N ALA A 617 32.64 26.78 -5.21
CA ALA A 617 33.26 26.80 -6.53
C ALA A 617 32.58 25.81 -7.50
N ARG A 618 32.33 24.56 -7.09
CA ARG A 618 31.66 23.55 -7.93
C ARG A 618 30.23 23.95 -8.32
N VAL A 619 29.46 24.54 -7.41
CA VAL A 619 28.08 24.97 -7.65
C VAL A 619 28.01 26.22 -8.54
N ARG A 620 28.95 27.16 -8.38
CA ARG A 620 29.18 28.26 -9.33
C ARG A 620 29.51 27.71 -10.73
N ASP A 621 30.39 26.72 -10.83
CA ASP A 621 30.78 26.11 -12.10
C ASP A 621 29.65 25.33 -12.79
N CYS A 622 28.60 24.95 -12.04
CA CYS A 622 27.33 24.46 -12.59
C CYS A 622 26.40 25.57 -13.12
N GLY A 623 26.73 26.84 -12.94
CA GLY A 623 25.94 28.00 -13.36
C GLY A 623 24.79 28.37 -12.42
N VAL A 624 24.75 27.83 -11.18
CA VAL A 624 23.72 28.18 -10.20
C VAL A 624 23.92 29.64 -9.76
N GLY A 625 22.88 30.46 -9.91
CA GLY A 625 23.00 31.92 -9.76
C GLY A 625 22.64 32.50 -8.38
N LEU A 626 22.20 31.67 -7.42
CA LEU A 626 21.58 32.12 -6.17
C LEU A 626 22.03 31.29 -4.96
N THR A 627 22.42 31.95 -3.86
CA THR A 627 22.82 31.30 -2.60
C THR A 627 22.43 32.10 -1.36
N THR A 628 22.32 31.46 -0.19
CA THR A 628 22.05 32.13 1.08
C THR A 628 23.33 32.54 1.83
N PHE A 629 23.21 33.48 2.76
CA PHE A 629 24.25 33.81 3.75
C PHE A 629 23.62 34.35 5.04
N ASP A 630 24.33 34.23 6.16
CA ASP A 630 23.98 34.84 7.45
C ASP A 630 25.18 35.47 8.19
N SER A 631 26.39 35.48 7.59
CA SER A 631 27.59 36.04 8.22
C SER A 631 28.51 36.81 7.26
N VAL A 632 29.29 37.75 7.82
CA VAL A 632 30.29 38.54 7.06
C VAL A 632 31.42 37.65 6.50
N ALA A 633 31.80 36.60 7.23
CA ALA A 633 32.78 35.62 6.75
C ALA A 633 32.30 34.86 5.51
N GLU A 634 30.98 34.60 5.41
CA GLU A 634 30.40 34.01 4.20
C GLU A 634 30.39 34.99 3.03
N LEU A 635 30.10 36.27 3.27
CA LEU A 635 30.18 37.29 2.22
C LEU A 635 31.59 37.41 1.64
N HIS A 636 32.65 37.40 2.46
CA HIS A 636 34.02 37.38 1.96
C HIS A 636 34.32 36.13 1.12
N LYS A 637 33.89 34.95 1.57
CA LYS A 637 34.03 33.68 0.84
C LYS A 637 33.30 33.70 -0.52
N ILE A 638 32.13 34.33 -0.59
CA ILE A 638 31.37 34.51 -1.83
C ILE A 638 32.06 35.55 -2.74
N TYR A 639 32.55 36.67 -2.19
CA TYR A 639 33.34 37.67 -2.95
C TYR A 639 34.59 37.06 -3.60
N GLU A 640 35.32 36.21 -2.87
CA GLU A 640 36.56 35.59 -3.36
C GLU A 640 36.33 34.47 -4.37
N LEU A 641 35.23 33.71 -4.24
CA LEU A 641 35.03 32.46 -4.99
C LEU A 641 33.88 32.49 -5.99
N ALA A 642 32.84 33.28 -5.78
CA ALA A 642 31.66 33.34 -6.63
C ALA A 642 30.97 34.74 -6.62
N PRO A 643 31.70 35.83 -6.92
CA PRO A 643 31.16 37.20 -6.85
C PRO A 643 30.03 37.49 -7.84
N GLU A 644 29.83 36.64 -8.85
CA GLU A 644 28.70 36.67 -9.78
C GLU A 644 27.40 36.09 -9.21
N MET A 645 27.47 35.29 -8.14
CA MET A 645 26.29 34.72 -7.49
C MET A 645 25.53 35.78 -6.70
N LYS A 646 24.21 35.79 -6.86
CA LYS A 646 23.31 36.60 -6.05
C LYS A 646 23.16 36.02 -4.65
N VAL A 647 23.12 36.87 -3.64
CA VAL A 647 23.00 36.44 -2.25
C VAL A 647 21.64 36.76 -1.63
N VAL A 648 21.18 35.87 -0.75
CA VAL A 648 19.92 35.96 -0.01
C VAL A 648 20.22 35.95 1.48
N LEU A 649 19.87 37.03 2.19
CA LEU A 649 20.16 37.14 3.63
C LEU A 649 19.20 36.23 4.41
N ARG A 650 19.71 35.17 5.03
CA ARG A 650 18.94 34.31 5.92
C ARG A 650 18.78 34.99 7.28
N LEU A 651 17.54 35.23 7.67
CA LEU A 651 17.14 35.80 8.95
C LEU A 651 16.85 34.68 9.95
N ARG A 652 17.08 34.95 11.23
CA ARG A 652 16.65 34.05 12.30
C ARG A 652 15.13 34.10 12.44
N ALA A 653 14.48 32.95 12.37
CA ALA A 653 13.07 32.75 12.69
C ALA A 653 12.91 31.38 13.34
N ASP A 654 12.15 31.30 14.42
CA ASP A 654 11.90 30.08 15.17
C ASP A 654 10.40 29.98 15.49
N ASP A 655 9.79 28.84 15.17
CA ASP A 655 8.56 28.35 15.78
C ASP A 655 8.96 27.52 17.02
N PRO A 656 8.67 27.96 18.25
CA PRO A 656 8.98 27.20 19.47
C PRO A 656 8.27 25.85 19.55
N ASP A 657 7.19 25.66 18.78
CA ASP A 657 6.36 24.45 18.75
C ASP A 657 6.77 23.47 17.62
N ALA A 658 7.80 23.79 16.82
CA ALA A 658 8.27 22.95 15.72
C ALA A 658 9.02 21.69 16.19
N ARG A 659 8.85 20.58 15.46
CA ARG A 659 9.53 19.29 15.71
C ARG A 659 11.06 19.43 15.76
N CYS A 660 11.65 20.28 14.90
CA CYS A 660 13.08 20.62 14.94
C CYS A 660 13.30 22.14 14.80
N VAL A 661 13.71 22.80 15.88
CA VAL A 661 14.06 24.22 15.92
C VAL A 661 15.48 24.44 15.35
N LEU A 662 15.65 25.33 14.37
CA LEU A 662 16.90 25.49 13.62
C LEU A 662 17.66 26.80 13.88
N GLY A 663 17.02 27.84 14.45
CA GLY A 663 17.64 29.15 14.70
C GLY A 663 18.74 29.15 15.77
N ASN A 664 18.98 28.03 16.46
CA ASN A 664 20.16 27.84 17.31
C ASN A 664 21.49 27.75 16.54
N LYS A 665 21.45 27.59 15.20
CA LYS A 665 22.64 27.41 14.35
C LYS A 665 22.74 28.37 13.16
N PHE A 666 21.61 28.89 12.66
CA PHE A 666 21.56 29.62 11.39
C PHE A 666 20.59 30.79 11.41
N GLY A 667 20.90 31.82 10.61
CA GLY A 667 20.10 33.01 10.40
C GLY A 667 20.51 34.17 11.30
N ALA A 668 20.59 35.36 10.70
CA ALA A 668 20.99 36.60 11.37
C ALA A 668 19.92 37.10 12.36
N GLU A 669 20.35 37.55 13.53
CA GLU A 669 19.49 38.23 14.51
C GLU A 669 19.12 39.65 14.03
N PRO A 670 18.00 40.24 14.50
CA PRO A 670 17.58 41.59 14.08
C PRO A 670 18.65 42.70 14.16
N PRO A 671 19.56 42.74 15.16
CA PRO A 671 20.65 43.72 15.20
C PRO A 671 21.76 43.51 14.15
N GLU A 672 21.87 42.31 13.56
CA GLU A 672 22.92 41.93 12.62
C GLU A 672 22.56 42.25 11.16
N ILE A 673 21.26 42.45 10.87
CA ILE A 673 20.72 42.70 9.53
C ILE A 673 21.38 43.93 8.87
N GLU A 674 21.43 45.08 9.55
CA GLU A 674 22.01 46.31 9.00
C GLU A 674 23.54 46.22 8.80
N PRO A 675 24.34 45.68 9.76
CA PRO A 675 25.73 45.33 9.52
C PRO A 675 25.98 44.40 8.33
N LEU A 676 25.18 43.34 8.16
CA LEU A 676 25.34 42.35 7.09
C LEU A 676 25.02 42.92 5.71
N LEU A 677 23.93 43.67 5.57
CA LEU A 677 23.57 44.37 4.33
C LEU A 677 24.60 45.46 3.98
N THR A 678 25.15 46.15 4.99
CA THR A 678 26.24 47.12 4.82
C THR A 678 27.53 46.45 4.37
N ALA A 679 27.88 45.27 4.91
CA ALA A 679 29.04 44.50 4.47
C ALA A 679 28.90 44.02 3.01
N ALA A 680 27.72 43.50 2.63
CA ALA A 680 27.44 43.09 1.25
C ALA A 680 27.58 44.28 0.28
N LYS A 681 27.07 45.46 0.66
CA LYS A 681 27.22 46.71 -0.10
C LYS A 681 28.69 47.11 -0.27
N HIS A 682 29.51 47.05 0.79
CA HIS A 682 30.94 47.38 0.71
C HIS A 682 31.75 46.41 -0.14
N LEU A 683 31.36 45.13 -0.19
CA LEU A 683 31.97 44.12 -1.06
C LEU A 683 31.43 44.16 -2.50
N GLY A 684 30.40 44.97 -2.78
CA GLY A 684 29.76 45.05 -4.09
C GLY A 684 28.94 43.82 -4.49
N ILE A 685 28.61 42.94 -3.53
CA ILE A 685 27.86 41.71 -3.79
C ILE A 685 26.37 42.06 -3.96
N HIS A 686 25.73 41.48 -4.99
CA HIS A 686 24.31 41.71 -5.26
C HIS A 686 23.43 40.91 -4.29
N VAL A 687 22.80 41.61 -3.34
CA VAL A 687 21.73 41.07 -2.50
C VAL A 687 20.42 41.04 -3.31
N GLU A 688 19.86 39.87 -3.56
CA GLU A 688 18.58 39.72 -4.28
C GLU A 688 17.38 39.76 -3.32
N GLY A 689 17.56 39.37 -2.06
CA GLY A 689 16.44 39.21 -1.13
C GLY A 689 16.81 38.67 0.23
N VAL A 690 15.79 38.16 0.93
CA VAL A 690 15.92 37.57 2.26
C VAL A 690 15.23 36.21 2.34
N ALA A 691 15.73 35.36 3.24
CA ALA A 691 15.19 34.04 3.54
C ALA A 691 14.93 33.90 5.04
N PHE A 692 14.06 32.97 5.43
CA PHE A 692 13.95 32.49 6.81
C PHE A 692 13.51 31.02 6.80
N HIS A 693 13.61 30.32 7.94
CA HIS A 693 13.07 28.96 8.04
C HIS A 693 12.63 28.69 9.48
N VAL A 694 11.32 28.68 9.74
CA VAL A 694 10.76 28.67 11.11
C VAL A 694 11.07 27.41 11.94
N GLY A 695 11.25 26.24 11.31
CA GLY A 695 11.55 24.98 12.00
C GLY A 695 10.89 23.80 11.31
N SER A 696 11.49 22.60 11.38
CA SER A 696 10.97 21.41 10.71
C SER A 696 9.71 20.91 11.41
N GLY A 697 8.61 20.68 10.68
CA GLY A 697 7.33 20.30 11.29
C GLY A 697 6.73 21.42 12.15
N ALA A 698 6.85 22.67 11.71
CA ALA A 698 6.23 23.83 12.34
C ALA A 698 4.70 23.74 12.27
N THR A 699 4.04 24.13 13.36
CA THR A 699 2.56 24.10 13.46
C THR A 699 1.95 25.44 13.88
N ASN A 700 2.77 26.48 14.06
CA ASN A 700 2.32 27.79 14.52
C ASN A 700 2.26 28.82 13.36
N PRO A 701 1.07 29.17 12.82
CA PRO A 701 0.96 30.12 11.71
C PRO A 701 1.53 31.51 12.04
N ARG A 702 1.56 31.87 13.34
CA ARG A 702 2.13 33.15 13.80
C ARG A 702 3.65 33.21 13.64
N ALA A 703 4.36 32.08 13.67
CA ALA A 703 5.81 32.06 13.44
C ALA A 703 6.14 32.53 12.02
N PHE A 704 5.40 32.05 11.01
CA PHE A 704 5.52 32.51 9.62
C PHE A 704 5.17 34.00 9.47
N ARG A 705 4.13 34.49 10.14
CA ARG A 705 3.78 35.92 10.18
C ARG A 705 4.95 36.77 10.70
N VAL A 706 5.48 36.44 11.87
CA VAL A 706 6.59 37.19 12.50
C VAL A 706 7.87 37.10 11.66
N ALA A 707 8.10 36.00 10.96
CA ALA A 707 9.23 35.86 10.04
C ALA A 707 9.07 36.75 8.79
N LEU A 708 7.86 36.89 8.24
CA LEU A 708 7.56 37.85 7.16
C LEU A 708 7.66 39.31 7.63
N GLU A 709 7.30 39.63 8.87
CA GLU A 709 7.52 40.96 9.47
C GLU A 709 9.01 41.29 9.62
N ARG A 710 9.84 40.29 9.99
CA ARG A 710 11.32 40.42 9.98
C ARG A 710 11.88 40.58 8.55
N ALA A 711 11.31 39.87 7.58
CA ALA A 711 11.67 40.02 6.17
C ALA A 711 11.36 41.43 5.64
N ARG A 712 10.20 42.00 6.03
CA ARG A 712 9.81 43.37 5.69
C ARG A 712 10.80 44.39 6.27
N LEU A 713 11.11 44.28 7.56
CA LEU A 713 12.13 45.10 8.22
C LEU A 713 13.49 45.03 7.51
N ALA A 714 13.91 43.84 7.05
CA ALA A 714 15.18 43.68 6.34
C ALA A 714 15.20 44.34 4.94
N PHE A 715 14.08 44.33 4.21
CA PHE A 715 13.91 45.12 2.98
C PHE A 715 14.03 46.62 3.28
N ASP A 716 13.36 47.10 4.33
CA ASP A 716 13.36 48.53 4.70
C ASP A 716 14.77 48.98 5.14
N ILE A 717 15.52 48.13 5.82
CA ILE A 717 16.94 48.34 6.13
C ILE A 717 17.79 48.40 4.85
N ALA A 718 17.57 47.50 3.89
CA ALA A 718 18.32 47.50 2.62
C ALA A 718 18.13 48.82 1.84
N GLU A 719 16.92 49.39 1.85
CA GLU A 719 16.65 50.71 1.28
C GLU A 719 17.40 51.83 2.03
N ARG A 720 17.37 51.85 3.38
CA ARG A 720 18.14 52.84 4.18
C ARG A 720 19.65 52.74 3.96
N VAL A 721 20.18 51.53 3.85
CA VAL A 721 21.60 51.26 3.54
C VAL A 721 21.93 51.67 2.10
N GLY A 722 20.91 51.85 1.24
CA GLY A 722 21.06 52.23 -0.16
C GLY A 722 21.64 51.09 -1.01
N LEU A 723 21.11 49.87 -0.83
CA LEU A 723 21.23 48.77 -1.78
C LEU A 723 20.22 48.94 -2.93
N PRO A 724 20.37 48.22 -4.05
CA PRO A 724 19.30 48.06 -5.04
C PRO A 724 18.02 47.48 -4.39
N PRO A 725 16.82 47.77 -4.89
CA PRO A 725 15.59 47.18 -4.38
C PRO A 725 15.63 45.65 -4.41
N LEU A 726 15.41 45.03 -3.25
CA LEU A 726 15.32 43.58 -3.10
C LEU A 726 14.07 43.04 -3.82
N LYS A 727 14.18 41.83 -4.36
CA LYS A 727 13.22 41.23 -5.31
C LYS A 727 12.74 39.83 -4.92
N LEU A 728 13.30 39.25 -3.87
CA LEU A 728 13.02 37.88 -3.44
C LEU A 728 12.70 37.83 -1.95
N VAL A 729 11.63 37.11 -1.60
CA VAL A 729 11.41 36.56 -0.25
C VAL A 729 11.33 35.05 -0.37
N ASP A 730 12.18 34.37 0.40
CA ASP A 730 12.09 32.93 0.62
C ASP A 730 11.49 32.67 2.01
N ILE A 731 10.33 32.01 2.04
CA ILE A 731 9.66 31.65 3.30
C ILE A 731 10.18 30.35 3.91
N GLY A 732 11.16 29.71 3.25
CA GLY A 732 11.85 28.52 3.71
C GLY A 732 10.95 27.30 3.79
N GLY A 733 11.41 26.33 4.58
CA GLY A 733 10.71 25.09 4.86
C GLY A 733 9.92 25.11 6.16
N GLY A 734 9.62 23.91 6.65
CA GLY A 734 8.95 23.68 7.93
C GLY A 734 7.55 23.07 7.82
N PHE A 735 6.89 23.26 6.68
CA PHE A 735 5.60 22.66 6.34
C PHE A 735 5.58 21.14 6.57
N SER A 736 4.60 20.68 7.35
CA SER A 736 4.24 19.26 7.52
C SER A 736 3.17 18.86 6.51
N GLY A 737 3.14 17.59 6.11
CA GLY A 737 2.00 17.00 5.40
C GLY A 737 1.24 15.94 6.22
N SER A 738 1.79 15.56 7.38
CA SER A 738 1.22 14.53 8.25
C SER A 738 0.29 15.13 9.31
N VAL A 739 -0.88 14.51 9.48
CA VAL A 739 -1.88 14.81 10.51
C VAL A 739 -1.45 14.16 11.84
N ARG A 740 -1.85 14.72 12.98
CA ARG A 740 -1.52 14.18 14.32
C ARG A 740 -2.36 12.98 14.78
N THR A 741 -3.28 12.47 13.96
CA THR A 741 -4.24 11.40 14.35
C THR A 741 -4.06 10.13 13.53
N VAL A 742 -4.17 8.97 14.19
CA VAL A 742 -3.90 7.65 13.58
C VAL A 742 -4.96 7.20 12.56
N ALA A 743 -6.13 7.85 12.56
CA ALA A 743 -7.25 7.59 11.65
C ALA A 743 -7.26 8.51 10.40
N ALA A 744 -6.23 9.34 10.20
CA ALA A 744 -6.17 10.23 9.05
C ALA A 744 -5.77 9.48 7.76
N THR A 745 -6.54 9.69 6.69
CA THR A 745 -6.11 9.33 5.33
C THR A 745 -5.05 10.30 4.82
N ASN A 746 -4.41 9.97 3.68
CA ASN A 746 -3.35 10.80 3.07
C ASN A 746 -3.81 12.22 2.68
N ASP A 747 -5.12 12.47 2.68
CA ASP A 747 -5.78 13.57 1.99
C ASP A 747 -6.49 14.56 2.96
N SER A 748 -6.38 14.36 4.29
CA SER A 748 -7.04 15.16 5.33
C SER A 748 -6.14 16.20 6.04
N ASP A 749 -5.29 16.91 5.28
CA ASP A 749 -4.31 17.87 5.82
C ASP A 749 -4.93 19.21 6.28
N VAL A 750 -5.32 19.27 7.55
CA VAL A 750 -5.77 20.50 8.22
C VAL A 750 -4.61 21.48 8.49
N THR A 751 -3.38 21.00 8.64
CA THR A 751 -2.25 21.79 9.13
C THR A 751 -1.71 22.76 8.08
N LEU A 752 -1.59 22.35 6.82
CA LEU A 752 -1.17 23.30 5.77
C LEU A 752 -2.21 24.41 5.57
N ALA A 753 -3.51 24.10 5.65
CA ALA A 753 -4.58 25.06 5.36
C ALA A 753 -4.53 26.32 6.27
N GLU A 754 -4.30 26.13 7.57
CA GLU A 754 -4.19 27.24 8.53
C GLU A 754 -2.92 28.08 8.30
N VAL A 755 -1.77 27.41 8.10
CA VAL A 755 -0.50 28.07 7.80
C VAL A 755 -0.57 28.85 6.49
N ALA A 756 -1.11 28.24 5.42
CA ALA A 756 -1.30 28.85 4.12
C ALA A 756 -2.17 30.11 4.19
N LYS A 757 -3.28 30.07 4.95
CA LYS A 757 -4.16 31.22 5.18
C LYS A 757 -3.42 32.39 5.81
N THR A 758 -2.62 32.16 6.86
CA THR A 758 -1.82 33.22 7.50
C THR A 758 -0.67 33.70 6.62
N VAL A 759 0.01 32.79 5.90
CA VAL A 759 1.08 33.14 4.95
C VAL A 759 0.54 34.03 3.84
N ASN A 760 -0.54 33.65 3.16
CA ASN A 760 -1.13 34.43 2.08
C ASN A 760 -1.58 35.83 2.53
N ALA A 761 -2.27 35.93 3.68
CA ALA A 761 -2.67 37.22 4.23
C ALA A 761 -1.46 38.12 4.58
N SER A 762 -0.38 37.53 5.09
CA SER A 762 0.86 38.26 5.43
C SER A 762 1.64 38.67 4.18
N LEU A 763 1.66 37.83 3.15
CA LEU A 763 2.26 38.14 1.85
C LEU A 763 1.51 39.27 1.14
N GLU A 764 0.19 39.38 1.29
CA GLU A 764 -0.57 40.47 0.68
C GLU A 764 -0.40 41.80 1.42
N GLU A 765 -0.28 41.78 2.76
CA GLU A 765 -0.05 42.98 3.57
C GLU A 765 1.39 43.53 3.43
N LEU A 766 2.40 42.65 3.46
CA LEU A 766 3.81 43.04 3.60
C LEU A 766 4.57 43.05 2.26
N PHE A 767 4.08 42.29 1.28
CA PHE A 767 4.69 42.10 -0.04
C PHE A 767 3.61 41.95 -1.15
N PRO A 768 2.64 42.88 -1.29
CA PRO A 768 1.55 42.79 -2.27
C PRO A 768 2.09 42.61 -3.69
N GLU A 769 1.30 42.03 -4.60
CA GLU A 769 1.79 41.71 -5.97
C GLU A 769 2.29 42.95 -6.74
N SER A 770 1.74 44.13 -6.43
CA SER A 770 2.21 45.43 -6.95
C SER A 770 3.68 45.75 -6.63
N SER A 771 4.24 45.15 -5.58
CA SER A 771 5.68 45.27 -5.23
C SER A 771 6.61 44.50 -6.18
N SER A 772 6.07 43.61 -7.03
CA SER A 772 6.82 42.74 -7.95
C SER A 772 7.87 41.83 -7.29
N VAL A 773 7.72 41.55 -5.98
CA VAL A 773 8.61 40.65 -5.22
C VAL A 773 8.24 39.19 -5.52
N ARG A 774 9.22 38.40 -5.98
CA ARG A 774 9.10 36.94 -6.17
C ARG A 774 9.06 36.26 -4.80
N ILE A 775 8.12 35.34 -4.61
CA ILE A 775 8.04 34.51 -3.40
C ILE A 775 8.45 33.07 -3.74
N ILE A 776 9.33 32.49 -2.92
CA ILE A 776 9.72 31.07 -2.99
C ILE A 776 9.62 30.41 -1.59
N SER A 777 9.77 29.10 -1.53
CA SER A 777 9.79 28.30 -0.29
C SER A 777 10.69 27.08 -0.43
N GLU A 778 11.13 26.48 0.69
CA GLU A 778 11.98 25.27 0.77
C GLU A 778 11.25 24.01 1.33
N PRO A 779 10.07 23.58 0.82
CA PRO A 779 9.33 22.47 1.40
C PRO A 779 10.00 21.10 1.13
N GLY A 780 10.62 20.52 2.17
CA GLY A 780 11.06 19.12 2.18
C GLY A 780 9.98 18.15 2.64
N ARG A 781 9.78 18.09 3.98
CA ARG A 781 8.89 17.12 4.66
C ARG A 781 7.51 16.98 4.01
N TYR A 782 6.85 18.11 3.75
CA TYR A 782 5.53 18.18 3.13
C TYR A 782 5.35 17.32 1.87
N PHE A 783 6.36 17.26 1.00
CA PHE A 783 6.33 16.46 -0.23
C PHE A 783 6.75 15.00 -0.01
N ALA A 784 7.56 14.73 1.00
CA ALA A 784 8.31 13.49 1.12
C ALA A 784 7.78 12.52 2.19
N GLU A 785 7.32 13.03 3.34
CA GLU A 785 7.02 12.23 4.56
C GLU A 785 6.07 11.07 4.27
N ALA A 786 4.88 11.35 3.72
CA ALA A 786 3.85 10.34 3.45
C ALA A 786 4.07 9.49 2.18
N THR A 787 5.16 9.69 1.42
CA THR A 787 5.39 8.92 0.17
C THR A 787 5.81 7.48 0.41
N THR A 788 6.48 7.21 1.54
CA THR A 788 7.22 5.95 1.72
C THR A 788 6.69 5.16 2.91
N THR A 789 6.44 3.87 2.69
CA THR A 789 6.22 2.87 3.75
C THR A 789 7.40 1.90 3.75
N LEU A 790 8.01 1.68 4.91
CA LEU A 790 9.09 0.73 5.12
C LEU A 790 8.52 -0.57 5.68
N ALA A 791 8.87 -1.70 5.08
CA ALA A 791 8.55 -3.03 5.55
C ALA A 791 9.81 -3.70 6.14
N THR A 792 9.71 -4.25 7.35
CA THR A 792 10.80 -4.99 8.02
C THR A 792 10.33 -6.34 8.54
N MET A 793 11.12 -7.39 8.30
CA MET A 793 10.87 -8.73 8.83
C MET A 793 11.27 -8.80 10.30
N VAL A 794 10.44 -9.41 11.14
CA VAL A 794 10.79 -9.82 12.51
C VAL A 794 11.65 -11.08 12.43
N PHE A 795 12.95 -10.94 12.58
CA PHE A 795 13.91 -12.04 12.40
C PHE A 795 14.23 -12.79 13.71
N SER A 796 13.91 -12.20 14.86
CA SER A 796 14.09 -12.82 16.18
C SER A 796 13.10 -12.25 17.19
N ARG A 797 12.78 -13.03 18.22
CA ARG A 797 11.92 -12.61 19.35
C ARG A 797 12.39 -13.20 20.68
N ARG A 798 12.04 -12.52 21.77
CA ARG A 798 12.19 -12.99 23.16
C ARG A 798 10.96 -12.55 23.95
N ILE A 799 10.16 -13.51 24.38
CA ILE A 799 9.07 -13.32 25.34
C ILE A 799 9.65 -13.47 26.76
N ARG A 800 9.00 -12.84 27.75
CA ARG A 800 9.18 -13.04 29.19
C ARG A 800 7.81 -12.91 29.86
N SER A 801 7.46 -13.82 30.76
CA SER A 801 6.16 -13.78 31.47
C SER A 801 6.26 -14.13 32.96
N GLU A 802 5.18 -13.88 33.71
CA GLU A 802 4.97 -14.47 35.04
C GLU A 802 4.99 -16.01 35.00
N GLU A 803 4.50 -16.62 33.91
CA GLU A 803 4.32 -18.07 33.79
C GLU A 803 5.63 -18.85 33.60
N ASP A 804 6.60 -18.29 32.86
CA ASP A 804 7.95 -18.86 32.73
C ASP A 804 8.89 -18.45 33.88
N GLY A 805 8.43 -17.56 34.77
CA GLY A 805 9.16 -17.08 35.93
C GLY A 805 10.33 -16.13 35.60
N SER A 806 10.44 -15.64 34.37
CA SER A 806 11.53 -14.74 33.95
C SER A 806 11.33 -13.28 34.34
N VAL A 807 10.12 -12.90 34.78
CA VAL A 807 9.76 -11.57 35.30
C VAL A 807 8.88 -11.66 36.55
N ALA A 808 8.84 -10.56 37.31
CA ALA A 808 7.97 -10.43 38.48
C ALA A 808 6.51 -10.13 38.08
N LYS A 809 5.58 -10.26 39.05
CA LYS A 809 4.15 -10.00 38.87
C LYS A 809 3.87 -8.65 38.22
N GLY A 810 3.11 -8.64 37.12
CA GLY A 810 2.83 -7.47 36.29
C GLY A 810 3.96 -7.07 35.33
N GLY A 811 4.94 -7.95 35.10
CA GLY A 811 6.17 -7.66 34.36
C GLY A 811 6.26 -8.24 32.95
N ASP A 812 5.21 -8.91 32.44
CA ASP A 812 5.17 -9.53 31.11
C ASP A 812 5.65 -8.57 30.01
N THR A 813 6.64 -9.00 29.23
CA THR A 813 7.22 -8.13 28.20
C THR A 813 7.77 -8.90 26.99
N HIS A 814 7.40 -8.44 25.81
CA HIS A 814 7.80 -9.03 24.53
C HIS A 814 8.90 -8.17 23.88
N GLN A 815 9.91 -8.82 23.34
CA GLN A 815 11.03 -8.16 22.64
C GLN A 815 11.12 -8.73 21.22
N TYR A 816 11.03 -7.86 20.21
CA TYR A 816 11.09 -8.23 18.81
C TYR A 816 12.30 -7.56 18.15
N PHE A 817 12.97 -8.25 17.24
CA PHE A 817 14.12 -7.72 16.50
C PHE A 817 13.79 -7.67 15.01
N VAL A 818 13.89 -6.48 14.42
CA VAL A 818 13.54 -6.22 13.02
C VAL A 818 14.76 -5.84 12.18
N SER A 819 14.67 -6.13 10.88
CA SER A 819 15.75 -5.98 9.90
C SER A 819 16.20 -4.55 9.56
N ASP A 820 15.67 -3.53 10.24
CA ASP A 820 16.05 -2.12 10.11
C ASP A 820 15.95 -1.43 11.49
N GLY A 821 16.64 -0.32 11.70
CA GLY A 821 16.80 0.27 13.02
C GLY A 821 17.26 1.73 13.02
N LEU A 822 17.65 2.23 14.20
CA LEU A 822 18.08 3.61 14.43
C LEU A 822 19.31 4.01 13.61
N TYR A 823 20.14 3.06 13.22
CA TYR A 823 21.30 3.31 12.35
C TYR A 823 20.97 3.28 10.86
N GLY A 824 19.82 2.71 10.49
CA GLY A 824 19.32 2.62 9.12
C GLY A 824 18.21 3.65 8.88
N MET A 825 17.07 3.20 8.37
CA MET A 825 15.95 4.06 7.97
C MET A 825 15.25 4.77 9.14
N MET A 826 15.39 4.27 10.37
CA MET A 826 14.65 4.77 11.55
C MET A 826 15.46 5.79 12.39
N ASN A 827 16.60 6.27 11.87
CA ASN A 827 17.39 7.34 12.48
C ASN A 827 16.60 8.64 12.74
N CYS A 828 15.47 8.83 12.04
CA CYS A 828 14.52 9.94 12.26
C CYS A 828 13.99 10.01 13.70
N LEU A 829 13.94 8.89 14.44
CA LEU A 829 13.63 8.87 15.88
C LEU A 829 14.64 9.70 16.69
N LEU A 830 15.93 9.63 16.32
CA LEU A 830 17.02 10.34 16.99
C LEU A 830 17.21 11.76 16.46
N TYR A 831 17.31 11.92 15.13
CA TYR A 831 17.71 13.18 14.50
C TYR A 831 16.54 14.09 14.08
N ASP A 832 15.38 13.53 13.75
CA ASP A 832 14.18 14.27 13.34
C ASP A 832 13.16 14.41 14.48
N HIS A 833 13.40 13.75 15.62
CA HIS A 833 12.45 13.59 16.72
C HIS A 833 11.07 13.09 16.24
N ALA A 834 11.09 12.19 15.25
CA ALA A 834 9.90 11.57 14.71
C ALA A 834 9.18 10.72 15.79
N SER A 835 7.87 10.59 15.65
CA SER A 835 7.09 9.53 16.29
C SER A 835 6.59 8.62 15.18
N ILE A 836 6.88 7.32 15.28
CA ILE A 836 6.51 6.32 14.27
C ILE A 836 5.58 5.28 14.89
N THR A 837 4.77 4.65 14.04
CA THR A 837 3.90 3.54 14.41
C THR A 837 4.27 2.31 13.58
N ALA A 838 4.03 1.12 14.13
CA ALA A 838 4.12 -0.12 13.39
C ALA A 838 2.71 -0.68 13.18
N ARG A 839 2.38 -1.08 11.94
CA ARG A 839 1.31 -2.05 11.67
C ARG A 839 1.97 -3.41 11.48
N MET A 840 1.43 -4.47 12.08
CA MET A 840 1.90 -5.82 11.78
C MET A 840 1.29 -6.28 10.46
N LEU A 841 2.06 -7.01 9.65
CA LEU A 841 1.54 -7.84 8.57
C LEU A 841 1.63 -9.28 9.01
N PRO A 842 0.55 -10.03 8.83
CA PRO A 842 0.21 -11.47 10.29
C PRO A 842 0.98 -12.75 9.91
N VAL A 843 1.99 -12.63 9.04
CA VAL A 843 2.30 -13.60 7.96
C VAL A 843 2.64 -15.03 8.41
N SER A 844 3.69 -15.20 9.22
CA SER A 844 4.10 -16.51 9.75
C SER A 844 3.10 -17.04 10.78
N THR A 845 2.50 -16.16 11.59
CA THR A 845 1.44 -16.51 12.55
C THR A 845 0.26 -17.16 11.82
N ASN A 846 -0.25 -16.54 10.74
CA ASN A 846 -1.33 -17.09 9.93
C ASN A 846 -0.95 -18.36 9.17
N ALA A 847 0.31 -18.50 8.74
CA ALA A 847 0.80 -19.72 8.13
C ALA A 847 0.86 -20.90 9.11
N ALA A 848 1.24 -20.67 10.36
CA ALA A 848 1.25 -21.69 11.40
C ALA A 848 -0.17 -22.12 11.81
N ALA A 849 -1.09 -21.16 11.99
CA ALA A 849 -2.48 -21.43 12.36
C ALA A 849 -3.20 -22.30 11.32
N LEU A 850 -3.10 -21.95 10.02
CA LEU A 850 -3.67 -22.76 8.94
C LEU A 850 -3.00 -24.13 8.77
N ALA A 851 -1.69 -24.25 9.02
CA ALA A 851 -1.01 -25.55 9.02
C ALA A 851 -1.46 -26.46 10.18
N GLY A 852 -1.84 -25.88 11.32
CA GLY A 852 -2.46 -26.58 12.46
C GLY A 852 -3.97 -26.85 12.30
N GLY A 853 -4.63 -26.24 11.31
CA GLY A 853 -6.09 -26.27 11.16
C GLY A 853 -6.85 -25.36 12.14
N ASP A 854 -6.15 -24.48 12.87
CA ASP A 854 -6.76 -23.53 13.79
C ASP A 854 -7.23 -22.28 13.03
N LEU A 855 -8.52 -22.26 12.66
CA LEU A 855 -9.15 -21.11 12.02
C LEU A 855 -9.41 -19.95 12.99
N ASN A 856 -9.39 -20.17 14.31
CA ASN A 856 -9.62 -19.12 15.31
C ASN A 856 -8.31 -18.40 15.69
N GLY A 857 -7.17 -19.09 15.59
CA GLY A 857 -5.82 -18.53 15.71
C GLY A 857 -5.38 -17.69 14.49
N ILE A 858 -6.23 -17.58 13.46
CA ILE A 858 -6.02 -16.68 12.33
C ILE A 858 -6.32 -15.24 12.75
N VAL A 859 -5.38 -14.35 12.46
CA VAL A 859 -5.54 -12.90 12.61
C VAL A 859 -5.88 -12.29 11.23
N PRO A 860 -7.02 -11.58 11.07
CA PRO A 860 -7.39 -10.95 9.80
C PRO A 860 -6.55 -9.70 9.47
N SER A 861 -6.38 -9.43 8.17
CA SER A 861 -5.56 -8.31 7.66
C SER A 861 -6.00 -6.92 8.15
N GLY A 862 -7.27 -6.77 8.53
CA GLY A 862 -7.80 -5.52 9.09
C GLY A 862 -7.50 -5.25 10.57
N VAL A 863 -6.98 -6.23 11.33
CA VAL A 863 -6.91 -6.14 12.80
C VAL A 863 -5.59 -5.57 13.32
N TYR A 864 -4.46 -5.73 12.61
CA TYR A 864 -3.18 -5.16 13.04
C TYR A 864 -2.97 -3.65 12.69
N SER A 865 -4.02 -2.81 12.81
CA SER A 865 -3.92 -1.33 12.80
C SER A 865 -3.86 -0.74 14.23
N ASN A 866 -3.47 0.54 14.36
CA ASN A 866 -3.39 1.25 15.64
C ASN A 866 -4.72 1.89 16.07
N GLU A 867 -5.86 1.34 15.64
CA GLU A 867 -7.18 1.73 16.12
C GLU A 867 -7.42 1.15 17.53
N GLU A 868 -8.27 1.80 18.34
CA GLU A 868 -8.47 1.40 19.74
C GLU A 868 -9.28 0.10 19.89
N ASP A 869 -9.96 -0.35 18.82
CA ASP A 869 -10.83 -1.54 18.77
C ASP A 869 -10.23 -2.66 17.90
N THR A 870 -9.09 -3.23 18.33
CA THR A 870 -8.48 -4.39 17.65
C THR A 870 -9.15 -5.70 18.07
N ASN A 871 -10.35 -5.95 17.53
CA ASN A 871 -11.16 -7.18 17.58
C ASN A 871 -10.50 -8.39 18.30
N GLY A 872 -10.64 -8.43 19.64
CA GLY A 872 -10.39 -9.62 20.46
C GLY A 872 -8.93 -10.02 20.74
N LEU A 873 -7.91 -9.40 20.14
CA LEU A 873 -6.52 -9.83 20.33
C LEU A 873 -5.86 -9.25 21.58
N THR A 874 -5.28 -10.14 22.41
CA THR A 874 -4.44 -9.78 23.55
C THR A 874 -3.20 -9.02 23.09
N LYS A 875 -2.92 -7.86 23.71
CA LYS A 875 -1.71 -7.05 23.47
C LYS A 875 -0.78 -7.09 24.68
N TYR A 876 0.53 -7.09 24.42
CA TYR A 876 1.59 -7.23 25.40
C TYR A 876 2.53 -6.01 25.38
N PRO A 877 3.06 -5.56 26.54
CA PRO A 877 4.08 -4.50 26.61
C PRO A 877 5.35 -4.87 25.83
N SER A 878 5.50 -4.29 24.64
CA SER A 878 6.49 -4.72 23.66
C SER A 878 7.58 -3.68 23.43
N THR A 879 8.80 -4.16 23.17
CA THR A 879 9.94 -3.36 22.70
C THR A 879 10.43 -3.92 21.36
N VAL A 880 10.55 -3.06 20.36
CA VAL A 880 11.07 -3.41 19.03
C VAL A 880 12.49 -2.86 18.91
N PHE A 881 13.43 -3.75 18.63
CA PHE A 881 14.86 -3.47 18.44
C PHE A 881 15.22 -3.54 16.95
N GLY A 882 16.20 -2.77 16.54
CA GLY A 882 16.84 -2.91 15.22
C GLY A 882 17.80 -4.11 15.15
N PRO A 883 18.55 -4.23 14.04
CA PRO A 883 19.41 -5.38 13.78
C PRO A 883 20.84 -5.24 14.32
N THR A 884 21.22 -4.08 14.86
CA THR A 884 22.61 -3.78 15.23
C THR A 884 23.01 -4.38 16.58
N CYS A 885 24.31 -4.34 16.89
CA CYS A 885 24.83 -4.81 18.18
C CYS A 885 24.76 -3.76 19.30
N ASP A 886 24.11 -2.61 19.08
CA ASP A 886 23.98 -1.55 20.08
C ASP A 886 22.66 -1.68 20.87
N GLY A 887 22.73 -1.66 22.21
CA GLY A 887 21.56 -1.68 23.08
C GLY A 887 20.70 -0.40 23.03
N ILE A 888 21.18 0.66 22.38
CA ILE A 888 20.43 1.88 22.09
C ILE A 888 19.49 1.69 20.89
N ASP A 889 19.72 0.71 20.01
CA ASP A 889 18.96 0.45 18.76
C ASP A 889 17.53 -0.07 19.02
N LYS A 890 16.69 0.81 19.59
CA LYS A 890 15.29 0.59 19.94
C LYS A 890 14.42 1.49 19.07
N VAL A 891 13.57 0.85 18.28
CA VAL A 891 12.65 1.45 17.31
C VAL A 891 11.32 1.83 17.98
N LEU A 892 10.82 0.96 18.87
CA LEU A 892 9.64 1.20 19.70
C LEU A 892 9.92 0.69 21.11
N GLU A 893 9.47 1.41 22.13
CA GLU A 893 9.66 1.04 23.54
C GLU A 893 8.30 1.12 24.28
N ASN A 894 8.00 0.07 25.07
CA ASN A 894 6.74 -0.08 25.82
C ASN A 894 5.45 0.16 24.98
N THR A 895 5.44 -0.30 23.74
CA THR A 895 4.28 -0.22 22.82
C THR A 895 3.41 -1.46 22.96
N LEU A 896 2.09 -1.32 22.98
CA LEU A 896 1.17 -2.46 23.02
C LEU A 896 1.02 -3.07 21.62
N LEU A 897 1.60 -4.26 21.42
CA LEU A 897 1.48 -5.06 20.20
C LEU A 897 0.85 -6.42 20.54
N PRO A 898 0.16 -7.10 19.59
CA PRO A 898 -0.14 -8.53 19.74
C PRO A 898 1.13 -9.37 19.86
N GLU A 899 1.00 -10.68 20.10
CA GLU A 899 2.16 -11.57 19.95
C GLU A 899 2.57 -11.64 18.47
N VAL A 900 3.87 -11.42 18.19
CA VAL A 900 4.44 -11.42 16.84
C VAL A 900 5.37 -12.62 16.66
N SER A 901 5.22 -13.36 15.57
CA SER A 901 6.05 -14.53 15.22
C SER A 901 7.30 -14.15 14.44
N ILE A 902 8.30 -15.04 14.44
CA ILE A 902 9.48 -14.89 13.57
C ILE A 902 9.03 -15.14 12.12
N GLY A 903 9.32 -14.20 11.23
CA GLY A 903 8.85 -14.20 9.83
C GLY A 903 7.56 -13.40 9.60
N ASP A 904 6.87 -12.94 10.67
CA ASP A 904 5.92 -11.82 10.56
C ASP A 904 6.67 -10.53 10.20
N TRP A 905 5.93 -9.52 9.76
CA TRP A 905 6.49 -8.25 9.29
C TRP A 905 5.90 -7.08 10.06
N LEU A 906 6.68 -6.02 10.25
CA LEU A 906 6.22 -4.72 10.73
C LEU A 906 6.35 -3.68 9.60
N LEU A 907 5.27 -2.94 9.37
CA LEU A 907 5.18 -1.84 8.42
C LEU A 907 5.21 -0.50 9.16
N PHE A 908 6.09 0.37 8.72
CA PHE A 908 6.27 1.72 9.24
C PHE A 908 5.87 2.72 8.15
N PRO A 909 4.67 3.34 8.22
CA PRO A 909 4.22 4.35 7.28
C PRO A 909 4.95 5.68 7.52
N HIS A 910 4.81 6.62 6.58
CA HIS A 910 5.37 7.97 6.65
C HIS A 910 6.91 8.05 6.80
N MET A 911 7.62 7.00 6.37
CA MET A 911 9.09 6.87 6.46
C MET A 911 9.83 7.55 5.31
N GLY A 912 9.24 8.60 4.71
CA GLY A 912 9.75 9.24 3.50
C GLY A 912 10.49 10.57 3.71
N ALA A 913 10.61 11.09 4.93
CA ALA A 913 11.30 12.35 5.23
C ALA A 913 12.38 12.15 6.30
N TYR A 914 13.61 12.59 6.01
CA TYR A 914 14.77 12.51 6.92
C TYR A 914 15.06 11.08 7.44
N THR A 915 14.79 10.08 6.61
CA THR A 915 15.09 8.66 6.87
C THR A 915 16.37 8.26 6.13
N VAL A 916 16.28 7.82 4.87
CA VAL A 916 17.45 7.37 4.07
C VAL A 916 18.58 8.41 4.02
N SER A 917 18.23 9.69 4.01
CA SER A 917 19.14 10.85 3.92
C SER A 917 20.14 10.98 5.08
N ALA A 918 19.89 10.32 6.22
CA ALA A 918 20.76 10.32 7.40
C ALA A 918 21.02 8.91 7.95
N GLY A 919 20.70 7.87 7.16
CA GLY A 919 21.04 6.49 7.46
C GLY A 919 22.53 6.20 7.32
N SER A 920 22.97 5.08 7.89
CA SER A 920 24.36 4.66 7.95
C SER A 920 24.50 3.14 7.76
N ASN A 921 25.67 2.69 7.33
CA ASN A 921 25.96 1.26 7.17
C ASN A 921 26.66 0.70 8.43
N PHE A 922 26.22 1.12 9.62
CA PHE A 922 26.74 0.65 10.91
C PHE A 922 26.49 -0.86 11.07
N ASN A 923 27.45 -1.55 11.72
CA ASN A 923 27.60 -3.02 11.70
C ASN A 923 27.55 -3.70 10.31
N GLY A 924 27.61 -2.94 9.19
CA GLY A 924 27.54 -3.47 7.82
C GLY A 924 26.13 -3.58 7.23
N PHE A 925 25.08 -3.11 7.92
CA PHE A 925 23.70 -3.19 7.43
C PHE A 925 23.40 -2.08 6.41
N ASP A 926 23.56 -2.34 5.12
CA ASP A 926 23.40 -1.33 4.06
C ASP A 926 22.03 -0.63 4.04
N CYS A 927 22.02 0.66 4.37
CA CYS A 927 20.82 1.50 4.39
C CYS A 927 20.49 2.11 3.02
N ALA A 928 21.46 2.24 2.11
CA ALA A 928 21.25 2.84 0.80
C ALA A 928 20.61 1.82 -0.18
N GLY A 929 21.09 0.57 -0.16
CA GLY A 929 20.61 -0.52 -1.00
C GLY A 929 19.26 -1.14 -0.62
N VAL A 930 18.47 -0.52 0.28
CA VAL A 930 17.11 -0.99 0.60
C VAL A 930 16.24 -0.96 -0.65
N ARG A 931 15.75 -2.13 -1.10
CA ARG A 931 14.99 -2.24 -2.35
C ARG A 931 13.72 -1.41 -2.29
N LYS A 932 13.54 -0.55 -3.29
CA LYS A 932 12.35 0.31 -3.45
C LYS A 932 11.42 -0.25 -4.53
N TYR A 933 10.12 -0.21 -4.26
CA TYR A 933 9.05 -0.53 -5.20
C TYR A 933 8.21 0.72 -5.42
N TYR A 934 8.31 1.31 -6.61
CA TYR A 934 7.53 2.49 -6.98
C TYR A 934 6.11 2.10 -7.36
N VAL A 935 5.16 2.89 -6.86
CA VAL A 935 3.72 2.74 -7.13
C VAL A 935 3.10 4.11 -7.41
N ALA A 936 1.91 4.09 -7.97
CA ALA A 936 1.04 5.25 -8.03
C ALA A 936 -0.37 4.83 -7.57
N SER A 937 -0.85 5.40 -6.46
CA SER A 937 -2.26 5.28 -6.07
C SER A 937 -3.14 6.05 -7.04
N VAL A 938 -3.90 5.34 -7.86
CA VAL A 938 -4.77 5.90 -8.91
C VAL A 938 -6.04 6.44 -8.27
N VAL A 939 -5.91 7.65 -7.72
CA VAL A 939 -7.00 8.59 -7.52
C VAL A 939 -6.52 9.92 -8.08
N ASP A 940 -6.57 10.04 -9.40
CA ASP A 940 -6.61 11.33 -10.08
C ASP A 940 -8.02 11.91 -9.90
N GLY A 941 -8.26 12.43 -8.69
CA GLY A 941 -9.44 13.24 -8.41
C GLY A 941 -9.48 14.41 -9.40
N ASP A 942 -10.66 14.65 -9.96
CA ASP A 942 -10.92 15.69 -10.96
C ASP A 942 -10.37 17.04 -10.47
N PRO A 943 -9.61 17.81 -11.29
CA PRO A 943 -9.17 19.16 -10.93
C PRO A 943 -10.30 20.08 -10.46
N ASP A 944 -11.54 19.85 -10.91
CA ASP A 944 -12.72 20.58 -10.47
C ASP A 944 -13.44 19.94 -9.26
N GLU A 945 -13.07 18.73 -8.83
CA GLU A 945 -13.48 18.12 -7.55
C GLU A 945 -12.61 18.62 -6.39
N ILE A 946 -11.30 18.82 -6.60
CA ILE A 946 -10.38 19.43 -5.60
C ILE A 946 -10.61 20.95 -5.44
N ARG A 947 -11.40 21.57 -6.32
CA ARG A 947 -11.83 22.98 -6.25
C ARG A 947 -13.18 23.20 -5.55
N ARG A 948 -13.93 22.13 -5.30
CA ARG A 948 -15.26 22.16 -4.65
C ARG A 948 -15.15 22.05 -3.13
#